data_AF-A0A9R0WZG6-F1
#
_entry.id   AF-A0A9R0WZG6-F1
#
_cell.length_a   1.000
_cell.length_b   1.000
_cell.length_c   1.000
_cell.angle_alpha   90.00
_cell.angle_beta   90.00
_cell.angle_gamma   90.00
#
_symmetry.space_group_name_H-M   'P 1'
#
loop_
_entity.id
_entity.type
_entity.pdbx_description
1 polymer ?
#
loop_
_entity_poly.entity_id
_entity_poly.type
_entity_poly.pdbx_seq_one_letter_code
_entity_poly.pdbx_strand_id
1 'polypeptide(L)'
;MVSPVGKSAEIKCECLDILGDVLHRFGNVITKDHAFMLTALLTQLSSTQASVRKKSVSCIASLAPCLSDDLLANATSEVVLLLKNKRAKSEITRTNIQMIGALSRSVGYRFGPHLAEAVPLLISYCTSASENDEELREYSLQALESFMLRCPRDISPYCDGILNLALEYVSYDPNYTDSMEEDTDDEVQDEEDDDESANEYTDDEDASWKVRRASAKCLSAIIVSRPQMLSKMYQEACPKLIDRFREREENVKMDIFNTFIELLRQTGNVTKGQGDIDESSPRWLLKQEVPKIVKSINRQLREKSIKTKVGAFSVLKELVVVLPDCLADHFGSLVPGIEKALNDKSSTSNLKIEALAFARIVMASHSPFVFHPYIQALSGPILSAIGDRYYKVTAEALRVCGELVRVLRPNFEARSIDFRPYVSPIYKAILGRLANQDQDQEVKECAISCMSLVIATFGDGLQRELPSCLPILVDRMGNEITRLTAVKAFAVIANSPLRIDLSCVLDHVVSELTAFLRKANRALRQATLGTLNSLVVTYGGQIGSSSYETIIAELSTLISDIDLHMAALALELCCTIMVDRRSIKNVGLAVRHKVLPQALILIRSALLQGQALQALQKFFASLVQSANTSFETLLDSLISTAKPSQSGSLSKQALSSIAQCVAVLCLAAGDQKCASTVEMLKGILNDDSSTNSAKQHMALLCLGEIGRRKDLSNHVQIENIAIESFQSPFEEIKSAASYALGNIAVGNLSKYLPFILDQIDNQQKKQYLLLHSLKEVIARQSVDHTGQSELQDSNIVKILALLFNHCESEEEGVRNVVAECLGKIALIEPNKLIPALKERTCSPAANTRATVAIAIKYSIVERPGKIDAIMYSEISTFLMLIKDSDRHVRRAAVLALSTAAHNKPNLIKGLLPELLPLLYDQTVVKQELIRTVDLGPFKHVVDDGLELRKAAFECVDTLLDNCLDQLNPSSFIVPFLLSGLGDHYDVKMPCHLILSKLADKCPSAVLAVLDSLVEPLEKTIVHRPKGDAVKQEIDRNEDMIRSALRAIAALSRISGSDYSMKFKNLMNKITATPSLAEKYNSVRSE
;
A
#
# COMPACT_ATOMS: atom_id res chain seq x y z
N MET A 1 -14.45 -69.05 -13.61
CA MET A 1 -15.57 -68.17 -14.03
C MET A 1 -15.34 -66.81 -13.37
N VAL A 2 -14.84 -65.82 -14.12
CA VAL A 2 -14.68 -64.42 -13.66
C VAL A 2 -15.70 -63.60 -14.45
N SER A 3 -16.53 -62.80 -13.77
CA SER A 3 -17.70 -62.16 -14.38
C SER A 3 -17.33 -61.16 -15.49
N PRO A 4 -18.15 -61.03 -16.56
CA PRO A 4 -17.93 -60.06 -17.64
C PRO A 4 -18.38 -58.62 -17.31
N VAL A 5 -18.86 -58.34 -16.09
CA VAL A 5 -19.39 -57.01 -15.71
C VAL A 5 -18.27 -56.00 -15.41
N GLY A 6 -17.09 -56.46 -14.95
CA GLY A 6 -15.96 -55.59 -14.59
C GLY A 6 -15.30 -54.87 -15.77
N LYS A 7 -15.12 -55.56 -16.91
CA LYS A 7 -14.40 -55.01 -18.08
C LYS A 7 -15.13 -53.85 -18.77
N SER A 8 -16.46 -53.79 -18.73
CA SER A 8 -17.23 -52.73 -19.40
C SER A 8 -17.11 -51.38 -18.69
N ALA A 9 -16.95 -51.37 -17.37
CA ALA A 9 -16.91 -50.14 -16.62
C ALA A 9 -15.52 -49.50 -16.54
N GLU A 10 -14.46 -50.32 -16.54
CA GLU A 10 -13.09 -49.84 -16.70
C GLU A 10 -12.93 -49.11 -18.05
N ILE A 11 -13.42 -49.70 -19.14
CA ILE A 11 -13.42 -49.05 -20.46
C ILE A 11 -14.19 -47.72 -20.42
N LYS A 12 -15.38 -47.69 -19.81
CA LYS A 12 -16.15 -46.44 -19.64
C LYS A 12 -15.37 -45.39 -18.85
N CYS A 13 -14.66 -45.80 -17.80
CA CYS A 13 -13.84 -44.91 -16.98
C CYS A 13 -12.68 -44.31 -17.78
N GLU A 14 -12.01 -45.09 -18.63
CA GLU A 14 -10.96 -44.58 -19.52
C GLU A 14 -11.51 -43.64 -20.59
N CYS A 15 -12.67 -43.98 -21.18
CA CYS A 15 -13.34 -43.09 -22.14
C CYS A 15 -13.74 -41.75 -21.52
N LEU A 16 -14.22 -41.76 -20.28
CA LEU A 16 -14.55 -40.53 -19.55
C LEU A 16 -13.31 -39.67 -19.29
N ASP A 17 -12.18 -40.26 -18.89
CA ASP A 17 -10.95 -39.48 -18.69
C ASP A 17 -10.45 -38.85 -19.99
N ILE A 18 -10.40 -39.62 -21.08
CA ILE A 18 -10.02 -39.11 -22.41
C ILE A 18 -10.97 -37.98 -22.82
N LEU A 19 -12.28 -38.16 -22.63
CA LEU A 19 -13.26 -37.13 -22.94
C LEU A 19 -13.07 -35.89 -22.06
N GLY A 20 -12.79 -36.05 -20.76
CA GLY A 20 -12.51 -34.96 -19.84
C GLY A 20 -11.32 -34.11 -20.29
N ASP A 21 -10.23 -34.76 -20.71
CA ASP A 21 -9.03 -34.10 -21.24
C ASP A 21 -9.29 -33.36 -22.57
N VAL A 22 -10.06 -33.99 -23.47
CA VAL A 22 -10.46 -33.37 -24.74
C VAL A 22 -11.36 -32.17 -24.49
N LEU A 23 -12.33 -32.27 -23.58
CA LEU A 23 -13.23 -31.17 -23.25
C LEU A 23 -12.50 -30.00 -22.59
N HIS A 24 -11.55 -30.30 -21.70
CA HIS A 24 -10.71 -29.27 -21.07
C HIS A 24 -9.90 -28.47 -22.10
N ARG A 25 -9.38 -29.11 -23.17
CA ARG A 25 -8.55 -28.43 -24.18
C ARG A 25 -9.33 -27.88 -25.38
N PHE A 26 -10.37 -28.58 -25.81
CA PHE A 26 -11.04 -28.37 -27.09
C PHE A 26 -12.56 -28.21 -26.96
N GLY A 27 -13.11 -28.09 -25.75
CA GLY A 27 -14.56 -27.98 -25.52
C GLY A 27 -15.25 -26.89 -26.37
N ASN A 28 -14.54 -25.80 -26.69
CA ASN A 28 -15.04 -24.70 -27.52
C ASN A 28 -15.20 -24.97 -29.00
N VAL A 29 -14.58 -26.04 -29.49
CA VAL A 29 -14.63 -26.41 -30.91
C VAL A 29 -15.83 -27.32 -31.17
N ILE A 30 -16.35 -27.99 -30.14
CA ILE A 30 -17.36 -29.06 -30.25
C ILE A 30 -18.75 -28.57 -29.75
N THR A 31 -19.06 -27.28 -29.93
CA THR A 31 -20.29 -26.64 -29.41
C THR A 31 -21.57 -27.29 -29.93
N LYS A 32 -21.57 -27.82 -31.16
CA LYS A 32 -22.73 -28.47 -31.78
C LYS A 32 -23.15 -29.75 -31.05
N ASP A 33 -22.20 -30.44 -30.41
CA ASP A 33 -22.47 -31.71 -29.73
C ASP A 33 -22.65 -31.54 -28.21
N HIS A 34 -22.53 -30.32 -27.67
CA HIS A 34 -22.64 -30.05 -26.23
C HIS A 34 -23.92 -30.59 -25.62
N ALA A 35 -25.07 -30.36 -26.27
CA ALA A 35 -26.36 -30.84 -25.77
C ALA A 35 -26.43 -32.38 -25.70
N PHE A 36 -25.90 -33.06 -26.72
CA PHE A 36 -25.84 -34.53 -26.78
C PHE A 36 -24.87 -35.09 -25.73
N MET A 37 -23.66 -34.53 -25.65
CA MET A 37 -22.65 -34.93 -24.67
C MET A 37 -23.12 -34.71 -23.23
N LEU A 38 -23.72 -33.54 -22.95
CA LEU A 38 -24.26 -33.23 -21.64
C LEU A 38 -25.36 -34.21 -21.25
N THR A 39 -26.29 -34.51 -22.16
CA THR A 39 -27.35 -35.51 -21.90
C THR A 39 -26.76 -36.88 -21.61
N ALA A 40 -25.78 -37.32 -22.41
CA ALA A 40 -25.11 -38.59 -22.21
C ALA A 40 -24.37 -38.65 -20.85
N LEU A 41 -23.66 -37.59 -20.47
CA LEU A 41 -22.94 -37.51 -19.19
C LEU A 41 -23.90 -37.45 -17.99
N LEU A 42 -24.98 -36.69 -18.07
CA LEU A 42 -25.99 -36.60 -17.00
C LEU A 42 -26.63 -37.96 -16.72
N THR A 43 -26.90 -38.78 -17.75
CA THR A 43 -27.42 -40.15 -17.52
C THR A 43 -26.44 -41.03 -16.73
N GLN A 44 -25.13 -40.80 -16.85
CA GLN A 44 -24.13 -41.58 -16.12
C GLN A 44 -24.07 -41.24 -14.62
N LEU A 45 -24.64 -40.11 -14.18
CA LEU A 45 -24.74 -39.76 -12.75
C LEU A 45 -25.66 -40.72 -11.98
N SER A 46 -26.57 -41.41 -12.67
CA SER A 46 -27.44 -42.46 -12.08
C SER A 46 -26.84 -43.87 -12.18
N SER A 47 -25.59 -44.01 -12.64
CA SER A 47 -24.92 -45.31 -12.73
C SER A 47 -24.78 -45.99 -11.36
N THR A 48 -24.89 -47.31 -11.32
CA THR A 48 -24.69 -48.10 -10.09
C THR A 48 -23.24 -48.08 -9.62
N GLN A 49 -22.27 -47.81 -10.50
CA GLN A 49 -20.85 -47.79 -10.17
C GLN A 49 -20.33 -46.40 -9.81
N ALA A 50 -19.74 -46.27 -8.62
CA ALA A 50 -19.25 -44.99 -8.09
C ALA A 50 -18.11 -44.38 -8.91
N SER A 51 -17.20 -45.20 -9.47
CA SER A 51 -16.09 -44.75 -10.32
C SER A 51 -16.58 -44.03 -11.57
N VAL A 52 -17.58 -44.62 -12.27
CA VAL A 52 -18.21 -44.03 -13.45
C VAL A 52 -18.92 -42.72 -13.09
N ARG A 53 -19.62 -42.66 -11.95
CA ARG A 53 -20.27 -41.43 -11.49
C ARG A 53 -19.25 -40.31 -11.23
N LYS A 54 -18.20 -40.59 -10.46
CA LYS A 54 -17.14 -39.61 -10.11
C LYS A 54 -16.40 -39.08 -11.34
N LYS A 55 -16.03 -39.95 -12.28
CA LYS A 55 -15.41 -39.52 -13.55
C LYS A 55 -16.37 -38.69 -14.40
N SER A 56 -17.65 -39.06 -14.43
CA SER A 56 -18.68 -38.26 -15.13
C SER A 56 -18.81 -36.85 -14.54
N VAL A 57 -18.74 -36.69 -13.21
CA VAL A 57 -18.69 -35.37 -12.54
C VAL A 57 -17.51 -34.55 -13.06
N SER A 58 -16.32 -35.16 -13.13
CA SER A 58 -15.12 -34.48 -13.65
C SER A 58 -15.29 -34.05 -15.11
N CYS A 59 -15.86 -34.91 -15.97
CA CYS A 59 -16.12 -34.56 -17.37
C CYS A 59 -17.11 -33.40 -17.52
N ILE A 60 -18.22 -33.41 -16.77
CA ILE A 60 -19.19 -32.32 -16.84
C ILE A 60 -18.58 -31.04 -16.26
N ALA A 61 -17.78 -31.12 -15.20
CA ALA A 61 -17.05 -29.98 -14.67
C ALA A 61 -16.05 -29.38 -15.67
N SER A 62 -15.39 -30.20 -16.50
CA SER A 62 -14.54 -29.73 -17.62
C SER A 62 -15.36 -29.17 -18.79
N LEU A 63 -16.58 -29.67 -19.02
CA LEU A 63 -17.49 -29.17 -20.06
C LEU A 63 -18.13 -27.85 -19.67
N ALA A 64 -18.47 -27.68 -18.39
CA ALA A 64 -19.33 -26.61 -17.88
C ALA A 64 -18.88 -25.19 -18.24
N PRO A 65 -17.57 -24.84 -18.24
CA PRO A 65 -17.12 -23.53 -18.69
C PRO A 65 -17.48 -23.22 -20.15
N CYS A 66 -17.56 -24.25 -20.99
CA CYS A 66 -17.83 -24.15 -22.43
C CYS A 66 -19.33 -24.13 -22.78
N LEU A 67 -20.22 -24.47 -21.83
CA LEU A 67 -21.65 -24.55 -22.07
C LEU A 67 -22.27 -23.16 -22.23
N SER A 68 -23.34 -23.06 -23.03
CA SER A 68 -24.22 -21.88 -23.03
C SER A 68 -24.96 -21.78 -21.69
N ASP A 69 -25.45 -20.58 -21.35
CA ASP A 69 -26.20 -20.39 -20.10
C ASP A 69 -27.47 -21.25 -20.05
N ASP A 70 -28.15 -21.47 -21.18
CA ASP A 70 -29.31 -22.36 -21.26
C ASP A 70 -28.94 -23.82 -20.96
N LEU A 71 -27.82 -24.31 -21.51
CA LEU A 71 -27.37 -25.69 -21.28
C LEU A 71 -26.83 -25.88 -19.87
N LEU A 72 -26.16 -24.87 -19.31
CA LEU A 72 -25.71 -24.87 -17.93
C LEU A 72 -26.91 -24.83 -16.95
N ALA A 73 -27.93 -24.04 -17.27
CA ALA A 73 -29.18 -24.00 -16.50
C ALA A 73 -29.92 -25.35 -16.57
N ASN A 74 -29.97 -25.97 -17.74
CA ASN A 74 -30.53 -27.32 -17.91
C ASN A 74 -29.74 -28.37 -17.11
N ALA A 75 -28.40 -28.34 -17.19
CA ALA A 75 -27.53 -29.23 -16.41
C ALA A 75 -27.78 -29.08 -14.91
N THR A 76 -27.83 -27.84 -14.43
CA THR A 76 -28.03 -27.55 -13.01
C THR A 76 -29.43 -27.96 -12.56
N SER A 77 -30.46 -27.68 -13.37
CA SER A 77 -31.84 -28.06 -13.08
C SER A 77 -32.02 -29.58 -13.01
N GLU A 78 -31.42 -30.33 -13.94
CA GLU A 78 -31.42 -31.80 -13.92
C GLU A 78 -30.72 -32.35 -12.66
N VAL A 79 -29.55 -31.84 -12.29
CA VAL A 79 -28.85 -32.29 -11.07
C VAL A 79 -29.64 -31.92 -9.81
N VAL A 80 -30.27 -30.74 -9.77
CA VAL A 80 -31.14 -30.33 -8.65
C VAL A 80 -32.40 -31.21 -8.58
N LEU A 81 -32.99 -31.60 -9.70
CA LEU A 81 -34.10 -32.56 -9.75
C LEU A 81 -33.68 -33.94 -9.23
N LEU A 82 -32.49 -34.41 -9.63
CA LEU A 82 -31.91 -35.65 -9.12
C LEU A 82 -31.68 -35.60 -7.60
N LEU A 83 -31.30 -34.44 -7.07
CA LEU A 83 -31.19 -34.23 -5.62
C LEU A 83 -32.57 -34.28 -4.96
N LYS A 84 -33.57 -33.54 -5.45
CA LYS A 84 -34.94 -33.51 -4.88
C LYS A 84 -35.58 -34.91 -4.75
N ASN A 85 -35.10 -35.92 -5.47
CA ASN A 85 -35.56 -37.30 -5.34
C ASN A 85 -35.10 -37.96 -4.02
N LYS A 86 -35.94 -37.82 -2.98
CA LYS A 86 -35.72 -38.44 -1.66
C LYS A 86 -35.67 -39.97 -1.63
N ARG A 87 -35.99 -40.67 -2.73
CA ARG A 87 -35.92 -42.14 -2.84
C ARG A 87 -34.57 -42.65 -3.38
N ALA A 88 -33.66 -41.75 -3.75
CA ALA A 88 -32.33 -42.11 -4.23
C ALA A 88 -31.48 -42.72 -3.11
N LYS A 89 -30.56 -43.65 -3.47
CA LYS A 89 -29.56 -44.17 -2.53
C LYS A 89 -28.63 -43.05 -2.07
N SER A 90 -28.24 -43.04 -0.79
CA SER A 90 -27.33 -42.03 -0.21
C SER A 90 -26.08 -41.78 -1.06
N GLU A 91 -25.43 -42.83 -1.58
CA GLU A 91 -24.24 -42.69 -2.44
C GLU A 91 -24.47 -41.87 -3.73
N ILE A 92 -25.67 -41.96 -4.30
CA ILE A 92 -26.04 -41.22 -5.52
C ILE A 92 -26.30 -39.77 -5.14
N THR A 93 -26.98 -39.52 -4.03
CA THR A 93 -27.18 -38.18 -3.47
C THR A 93 -25.83 -37.48 -3.20
N ARG A 94 -24.88 -38.17 -2.54
CA ARG A 94 -23.51 -37.68 -2.32
C ARG A 94 -22.81 -37.27 -3.62
N THR A 95 -22.90 -38.11 -4.65
CA THR A 95 -22.30 -37.82 -5.97
C THR A 95 -22.94 -36.58 -6.60
N ASN A 96 -24.27 -36.42 -6.51
CA ASN A 96 -24.96 -35.27 -7.09
C ASN A 96 -24.66 -33.97 -6.33
N ILE A 97 -24.40 -34.02 -5.02
CA ILE A 97 -23.90 -32.86 -4.26
C ILE A 97 -22.49 -32.47 -4.73
N GLN A 98 -21.59 -33.44 -4.89
CA GLN A 98 -20.26 -33.21 -5.45
C GLN A 98 -20.32 -32.60 -6.85
N MET A 99 -21.29 -33.03 -7.66
CA MET A 99 -21.55 -32.48 -9.00
C MET A 99 -21.92 -31.00 -8.95
N ILE A 100 -22.83 -30.61 -8.06
CA ILE A 100 -23.18 -29.19 -7.85
C ILE A 100 -21.97 -28.38 -7.37
N GLY A 101 -21.21 -28.90 -6.39
CA GLY A 101 -19.99 -28.23 -5.93
C GLY A 101 -18.95 -28.08 -7.04
N ALA A 102 -18.81 -29.10 -7.91
CA ALA A 102 -17.90 -29.06 -9.05
C ALA A 102 -18.33 -28.05 -10.12
N LEU A 103 -19.64 -27.96 -10.43
CA LEU A 103 -20.18 -26.91 -11.32
C LEU A 103 -19.84 -25.52 -10.80
N SER A 104 -20.08 -25.26 -9.51
CA SER A 104 -19.73 -23.97 -8.90
C SER A 104 -18.24 -23.64 -9.03
N ARG A 105 -17.34 -24.61 -8.77
CA ARG A 105 -15.90 -24.41 -8.92
C ARG A 105 -15.49 -24.12 -10.36
N SER A 106 -16.12 -24.78 -11.33
CA SER A 106 -15.79 -24.63 -12.75
C SER A 106 -16.34 -23.36 -13.39
N VAL A 107 -17.59 -22.99 -13.08
CA VAL A 107 -18.27 -21.87 -13.76
C VAL A 107 -18.31 -20.57 -12.95
N GLY A 108 -17.95 -20.64 -11.66
CA GLY A 108 -17.87 -19.47 -10.79
C GLY A 108 -19.20 -18.74 -10.64
N TYR A 109 -19.19 -17.42 -10.89
CA TYR A 109 -20.34 -16.54 -10.77
C TYR A 109 -21.54 -16.95 -11.65
N ARG A 110 -21.33 -17.67 -12.77
CA ARG A 110 -22.42 -18.16 -13.64
C ARG A 110 -23.34 -19.14 -12.92
N PHE A 111 -22.89 -19.74 -11.82
CA PHE A 111 -23.70 -20.60 -10.96
C PHE A 111 -24.65 -19.81 -10.03
N GLY A 112 -24.40 -18.51 -9.83
CA GLY A 112 -25.12 -17.64 -8.89
C GLY A 112 -26.66 -17.71 -8.96
N PRO A 113 -27.30 -17.66 -10.16
CA PRO A 113 -28.75 -17.75 -10.28
C PRO A 113 -29.38 -19.04 -9.73
N HIS A 114 -28.61 -20.11 -9.63
CA HIS A 114 -29.09 -21.42 -9.17
C HIS A 114 -28.96 -21.63 -7.65
N LEU A 115 -28.34 -20.69 -6.94
CA LEU A 115 -28.14 -20.78 -5.49
C LEU A 115 -29.45 -20.80 -4.70
N ALA A 116 -30.50 -20.14 -5.21
CA ALA A 116 -31.79 -20.08 -4.54
C ALA A 116 -32.44 -21.45 -4.32
N GLU A 117 -32.19 -22.40 -5.23
CA GLU A 117 -32.64 -23.78 -5.06
C GLU A 117 -31.57 -24.67 -4.41
N ALA A 118 -30.30 -24.48 -4.76
CA ALA A 118 -29.23 -25.36 -4.29
C ALA A 118 -28.92 -25.17 -2.79
N VAL A 119 -28.85 -23.94 -2.29
CA VAL A 119 -28.43 -23.66 -0.91
C VAL A 119 -29.40 -24.24 0.13
N PRO A 120 -30.73 -24.00 0.04
CA PRO A 120 -31.68 -24.60 0.99
C PRO A 120 -31.66 -26.13 0.97
N LEU A 121 -31.47 -26.73 -0.21
CA LEU A 121 -31.34 -28.18 -0.35
C LEU A 121 -30.11 -28.72 0.37
N LEU A 122 -28.94 -28.08 0.19
CA LEU A 122 -27.70 -28.51 0.86
C LEU A 122 -27.78 -28.35 2.38
N ILE A 123 -28.36 -27.26 2.88
CA ILE A 123 -28.60 -27.05 4.31
C ILE A 123 -29.53 -28.17 4.84
N SER A 124 -30.59 -28.50 4.10
CA SER A 124 -31.49 -29.61 4.45
C SER A 124 -30.77 -30.95 4.49
N TYR A 125 -29.91 -31.26 3.51
CA TYR A 125 -29.18 -32.54 3.49
C TYR A 125 -28.17 -32.64 4.63
N CYS A 126 -27.50 -31.53 4.97
CA CYS A 126 -26.56 -31.49 6.07
C CYS A 126 -27.27 -31.76 7.41
N THR A 127 -28.39 -31.08 7.66
CA THR A 127 -29.18 -31.20 8.90
C THR A 127 -29.97 -32.51 9.02
N SER A 128 -30.51 -33.04 7.93
CA SER A 128 -31.32 -34.26 7.94
C SER A 128 -30.52 -35.55 7.73
N ALA A 129 -29.20 -35.47 7.56
CA ALA A 129 -28.36 -36.65 7.41
C ALA A 129 -28.45 -37.53 8.67
N SER A 130 -28.54 -38.84 8.50
CA SER A 130 -28.40 -39.79 9.62
C SER A 130 -27.02 -39.72 10.23
N GLU A 131 -26.87 -40.10 11.50
CA GLU A 131 -25.56 -40.20 12.17
C GLU A 131 -24.55 -41.05 11.38
N ASN A 132 -25.02 -42.08 10.67
CA ASN A 132 -24.19 -42.96 9.84
C ASN A 132 -23.84 -42.42 8.43
N ASP A 133 -24.23 -41.18 8.06
CA ASP A 133 -23.97 -40.60 6.72
C ASP A 133 -23.23 -39.26 6.81
N GLU A 134 -22.07 -39.29 7.44
CA GLU A 134 -21.23 -38.11 7.69
C GLU A 134 -20.63 -37.54 6.40
N GLU A 135 -20.37 -38.38 5.39
CA GLU A 135 -19.93 -37.94 4.08
C GLU A 135 -20.97 -37.05 3.38
N LEU A 136 -22.27 -37.27 3.61
CA LEU A 136 -23.31 -36.40 3.07
C LEU A 136 -23.20 -34.98 3.66
N ARG A 137 -22.92 -34.86 4.96
CA ARG A 137 -22.70 -33.57 5.62
C ARG A 137 -21.42 -32.90 5.10
N GLU A 138 -20.33 -33.66 4.99
CA GLU A 138 -19.04 -33.18 4.46
C GLU A 138 -19.20 -32.56 3.06
N TYR A 139 -19.76 -33.31 2.10
CA TYR A 139 -19.90 -32.81 0.73
C TYR A 139 -20.86 -31.62 0.63
N SER A 140 -21.88 -31.55 1.50
CA SER A 140 -22.77 -30.39 1.57
C SER A 140 -22.02 -29.14 2.01
N LEU A 141 -21.20 -29.23 3.07
CA LEU A 141 -20.38 -28.13 3.56
C LEU A 141 -19.32 -27.70 2.54
N GLN A 142 -18.65 -28.64 1.86
CA GLN A 142 -17.68 -28.34 0.79
C GLN A 142 -18.32 -27.62 -0.41
N ALA A 143 -19.56 -27.96 -0.75
CA ALA A 143 -20.30 -27.26 -1.79
C ALA A 143 -20.67 -25.83 -1.34
N LEU A 144 -21.13 -25.65 -0.10
CA LEU A 144 -21.40 -24.32 0.47
C LEU A 144 -20.14 -23.45 0.57
N GLU A 145 -19.00 -24.02 1.00
CA GLU A 145 -17.68 -23.38 0.97
C GLU A 145 -17.35 -22.86 -0.44
N SER A 146 -17.54 -23.70 -1.46
CA SER A 146 -17.33 -23.28 -2.86
C SER A 146 -18.25 -22.13 -3.25
N PHE A 147 -19.53 -22.17 -2.87
CA PHE A 147 -20.49 -21.11 -3.20
C PHE A 147 -20.09 -19.77 -2.57
N MET A 148 -19.61 -19.79 -1.33
CA MET A 148 -19.13 -18.62 -0.61
C MET A 148 -17.94 -17.96 -1.33
N LEU A 149 -16.98 -18.76 -1.79
CA LEU A 149 -15.78 -18.27 -2.48
C LEU A 149 -16.04 -17.87 -3.93
N ARG A 150 -16.94 -18.57 -4.63
CA ARG A 150 -17.11 -18.46 -6.09
C ARG A 150 -18.30 -17.62 -6.52
N CYS A 151 -19.29 -17.42 -5.64
CA CYS A 151 -20.51 -16.67 -5.92
C CYS A 151 -20.77 -15.56 -4.87
N PRO A 152 -19.81 -14.64 -4.62
CA PRO A 152 -19.89 -13.68 -3.52
C PRO A 152 -21.04 -12.66 -3.65
N ARG A 153 -21.72 -12.53 -4.79
CA ARG A 153 -22.89 -11.64 -4.89
C ARG A 153 -24.16 -12.34 -4.42
N ASP A 154 -24.51 -13.44 -5.09
CA ASP A 154 -25.83 -14.06 -4.97
C ASP A 154 -25.97 -14.95 -3.72
N ILE A 155 -24.86 -15.34 -3.09
CA ILE A 155 -24.86 -16.10 -1.81
C ILE A 155 -25.20 -15.23 -0.59
N SER A 156 -25.16 -13.89 -0.71
CA SER A 156 -25.31 -12.95 0.40
C SER A 156 -26.51 -13.20 1.33
N PRO A 157 -27.73 -13.51 0.82
CA PRO A 157 -28.91 -13.75 1.66
C PRO A 157 -28.79 -15.01 2.53
N TYR A 158 -27.90 -15.93 2.18
CA TYR A 158 -27.75 -17.23 2.85
C TYR A 158 -26.57 -17.27 3.83
N CYS A 159 -25.76 -16.22 3.90
CA CYS A 159 -24.54 -16.20 4.72
C CYS A 159 -24.83 -16.54 6.20
N ASP A 160 -25.89 -15.99 6.79
CA ASP A 160 -26.24 -16.27 8.18
C ASP A 160 -26.66 -17.73 8.41
N GLY A 161 -27.40 -18.32 7.46
CA GLY A 161 -27.76 -19.73 7.52
C GLY A 161 -26.55 -20.66 7.42
N ILE A 162 -25.61 -20.34 6.53
CA ILE A 162 -24.37 -21.10 6.33
C ILE A 162 -23.45 -20.94 7.55
N LEU A 163 -23.34 -19.74 8.11
CA LEU A 163 -22.59 -19.47 9.34
C LEU A 163 -23.10 -20.34 10.49
N ASN A 164 -24.41 -20.29 10.78
CA ASN A 164 -25.01 -21.07 11.85
C ASN A 164 -24.76 -22.57 11.67
N LEU A 165 -24.92 -23.07 10.45
CA LEU A 165 -24.66 -24.47 10.11
C LEU A 165 -23.20 -24.86 10.34
N ALA A 166 -22.25 -24.05 9.89
CA ALA A 166 -20.83 -24.31 10.07
C ALA A 166 -20.43 -24.22 11.56
N LEU A 167 -21.04 -23.33 12.34
CA LEU A 167 -20.83 -23.21 13.79
C LEU A 167 -21.44 -24.36 14.60
N GLU A 168 -22.46 -25.03 14.09
CA GLU A 168 -23.01 -26.25 14.67
C GLU A 168 -22.07 -27.42 14.40
N TYR A 169 -21.69 -27.62 13.14
CA TYR A 169 -20.92 -28.78 12.71
C TYR A 169 -19.41 -28.70 12.98
N VAL A 170 -18.85 -27.51 13.24
CA VAL A 170 -17.48 -27.41 13.80
C VAL A 170 -17.41 -28.00 15.21
N SER A 171 -18.54 -27.96 15.95
CA SER A 171 -18.65 -28.52 17.29
C SER A 171 -19.14 -29.97 17.31
N TYR A 172 -19.50 -30.55 16.17
CA TYR A 172 -20.10 -31.89 16.07
C TYR A 172 -19.08 -33.00 16.30
N ASP A 173 -19.08 -33.56 17.51
CA ASP A 173 -18.25 -34.71 17.90
C ASP A 173 -19.07 -35.76 18.67
N PRO A 174 -19.93 -36.54 17.98
CA PRO A 174 -20.87 -37.47 18.61
C PRO A 174 -20.17 -38.63 19.35
N ASN A 175 -18.91 -38.91 19.02
CA ASN A 175 -18.12 -39.98 19.60
C ASN A 175 -17.26 -39.50 20.79
N TYR A 176 -17.35 -38.21 21.15
CA TYR A 176 -16.66 -37.65 22.29
C TYR A 176 -17.61 -37.58 23.49
N THR A 177 -17.32 -38.38 24.52
CA THR A 177 -17.97 -38.25 25.82
C THR A 177 -17.05 -37.44 26.72
N ASP A 178 -17.52 -36.29 27.22
CA ASP A 178 -16.90 -35.51 28.29
C ASP A 178 -16.86 -36.38 29.57
N SER A 179 -16.01 -37.39 29.59
CA SER A 179 -15.74 -38.19 30.79
C SER A 179 -14.64 -37.48 31.57
N MET A 180 -15.07 -36.40 32.26
CA MET A 180 -14.49 -35.91 33.51
C MET A 180 -12.95 -35.83 33.55
N GLU A 181 -12.38 -34.81 32.92
CA GLU A 181 -11.22 -34.12 33.49
C GLU A 181 -11.67 -32.71 33.87
N GLU A 182 -12.46 -32.63 34.93
CA GLU A 182 -12.53 -31.40 35.72
C GLU A 182 -11.13 -31.15 36.28
N ASP A 183 -10.65 -29.94 36.00
CA ASP A 183 -9.53 -29.22 36.60
C ASP A 183 -8.98 -29.85 37.90
N THR A 184 -7.87 -30.58 37.78
CA THR A 184 -6.86 -30.64 38.85
C THR A 184 -5.55 -30.11 38.28
N ASP A 185 -5.37 -28.80 38.39
CA ASP A 185 -4.03 -28.20 38.50
C ASP A 185 -3.45 -28.71 39.83
N ASP A 186 -2.79 -29.87 39.84
CA ASP A 186 -1.80 -30.19 40.88
C ASP A 186 -0.83 -31.29 40.44
N GLU A 187 0.45 -30.91 40.57
CA GLU A 187 1.63 -31.71 40.87
C GLU A 187 2.19 -32.74 39.87
N VAL A 188 3.46 -32.46 39.53
CA VAL A 188 4.56 -33.37 39.18
C VAL A 188 4.21 -34.85 39.34
N GLN A 189 4.17 -35.59 38.24
CA GLN A 189 4.29 -37.04 38.29
C GLN A 189 5.33 -37.54 37.30
N ASP A 190 6.24 -38.31 37.88
CA ASP A 190 7.47 -38.86 37.33
C ASP A 190 7.26 -39.69 36.07
N GLU A 191 8.34 -39.75 35.28
CA GLU A 191 8.53 -40.74 34.22
C GLU A 191 8.55 -42.14 34.84
N GLU A 192 7.39 -42.80 34.93
CA GLU A 192 7.33 -44.25 35.03
C GLU A 192 6.58 -44.82 33.83
N ASP A 193 7.28 -45.73 33.15
CA ASP A 193 6.79 -46.57 32.06
C ASP A 193 5.52 -47.31 32.51
N ASP A 194 4.38 -46.98 31.91
CA ASP A 194 3.20 -47.85 31.90
C ASP A 194 2.79 -48.12 30.44
N ASP A 195 3.48 -49.11 29.87
CA ASP A 195 2.95 -49.95 28.80
C ASP A 195 1.81 -50.80 29.42
N GLU A 196 0.55 -50.33 29.41
CA GLU A 196 -0.62 -51.22 29.33
C GLU A 196 -1.97 -50.48 29.09
N SER A 197 -2.56 -50.77 27.94
CA SER A 197 -4.02 -50.76 27.67
C SER A 197 -4.78 -49.44 27.48
N ALA A 198 -4.38 -48.63 26.50
CA ALA A 198 -5.38 -47.86 25.75
C ALA A 198 -5.93 -48.77 24.65
N ASN A 199 -7.08 -49.41 24.91
CA ASN A 199 -7.85 -50.16 23.93
C ASN A 199 -7.84 -49.42 22.58
N GLU A 200 -7.24 -50.03 21.57
CA GLU A 200 -7.48 -49.73 20.15
C GLU A 200 -8.99 -49.90 19.90
N TYR A 201 -9.77 -48.85 20.15
CA TYR A 201 -11.04 -48.69 19.47
C TYR A 201 -10.70 -48.60 17.99
N THR A 202 -11.17 -49.58 17.23
CA THR A 202 -11.05 -49.65 15.78
C THR A 202 -11.56 -48.35 15.14
N ASP A 203 -10.61 -47.52 14.72
CA ASP A 203 -10.73 -46.17 14.15
C ASP A 203 -11.37 -46.14 12.74
N ASP A 204 -11.76 -47.31 12.20
CA ASP A 204 -12.24 -47.43 10.82
C ASP A 204 -13.68 -46.94 10.60
N GLU A 205 -14.44 -46.60 11.66
CA GLU A 205 -15.85 -46.16 11.55
C GLU A 205 -16.13 -44.69 11.93
N ASP A 206 -15.17 -43.93 12.48
CA ASP A 206 -15.38 -42.50 12.82
C ASP A 206 -15.02 -41.57 11.65
N ALA A 207 -16.02 -41.07 10.91
CA ALA A 207 -15.83 -40.07 9.85
C ALA A 207 -16.26 -38.65 10.28
N SER A 208 -16.57 -38.43 11.56
CA SER A 208 -17.14 -37.18 12.10
C SER A 208 -16.15 -36.02 11.94
N TRP A 209 -14.86 -36.34 11.99
CA TRP A 209 -13.75 -35.41 11.79
C TRP A 209 -13.77 -34.74 10.42
N LYS A 210 -14.24 -35.43 9.37
CA LYS A 210 -14.35 -34.84 8.01
C LYS A 210 -15.39 -33.72 7.97
N VAL A 211 -16.47 -33.87 8.74
CA VAL A 211 -17.54 -32.87 8.88
C VAL A 211 -17.01 -31.63 9.61
N ARG A 212 -16.30 -31.83 10.73
CA ARG A 212 -15.67 -30.72 11.47
C ARG A 212 -14.66 -29.96 10.62
N ARG A 213 -13.85 -30.70 9.86
CA ARG A 213 -12.87 -30.14 8.92
C ARG A 213 -13.52 -29.29 7.83
N ALA A 214 -14.57 -29.80 7.18
CA ALA A 214 -15.30 -29.07 6.16
C ALA A 214 -15.98 -27.81 6.73
N SER A 215 -16.47 -27.89 7.98
CA SER A 215 -17.05 -26.75 8.70
C SER A 215 -16.03 -25.64 8.95
N ALA A 216 -14.83 -25.98 9.42
CA ALA A 216 -13.75 -25.02 9.64
C ALA A 216 -13.38 -24.28 8.33
N LYS A 217 -13.24 -25.01 7.21
CA LYS A 217 -12.99 -24.41 5.90
C LYS A 217 -14.13 -23.53 5.41
N CYS A 218 -15.38 -23.92 5.67
CA CYS A 218 -16.55 -23.10 5.37
C CYS A 218 -16.54 -21.78 6.17
N LEU A 219 -16.18 -21.81 7.46
CA LEU A 219 -15.97 -20.60 8.27
C LEU A 219 -14.85 -19.71 7.71
N SER A 220 -13.72 -20.31 7.31
CA SER A 220 -12.63 -19.59 6.66
C SER A 220 -13.10 -18.90 5.37
N ALA A 221 -13.90 -19.59 4.54
CA ALA A 221 -14.49 -19.01 3.35
C ALA A 221 -15.41 -17.81 3.66
N ILE A 222 -16.20 -17.86 4.74
CA ILE A 222 -17.01 -16.71 5.19
C ILE A 222 -16.10 -15.54 5.59
N ILE A 223 -15.08 -15.78 6.41
CA ILE A 223 -14.15 -14.75 6.91
C ILE A 223 -13.48 -14.01 5.74
N VAL A 224 -12.97 -14.77 4.75
CA VAL A 224 -12.27 -14.19 3.59
C VAL A 224 -13.23 -13.44 2.68
N SER A 225 -14.42 -14.01 2.41
CA SER A 225 -15.39 -13.44 1.46
C SER A 225 -16.24 -12.31 2.03
N ARG A 226 -16.37 -12.19 3.36
CA ARG A 226 -17.26 -11.24 4.05
C ARG A 226 -16.55 -10.43 5.14
N PRO A 227 -15.65 -9.49 4.80
CA PRO A 227 -15.01 -8.60 5.78
C PRO A 227 -16.02 -7.80 6.62
N GLN A 228 -17.19 -7.48 6.07
CA GLN A 228 -18.26 -6.77 6.78
C GLN A 228 -18.88 -7.56 7.94
N MET A 229 -18.70 -8.89 7.98
CA MET A 229 -19.22 -9.74 9.04
C MET A 229 -18.22 -9.94 10.20
N LEU A 230 -17.03 -9.33 10.17
CA LEU A 230 -15.97 -9.57 11.16
C LEU A 230 -16.42 -9.38 12.61
N SER A 231 -17.16 -8.32 12.93
CA SER A 231 -17.65 -8.10 14.31
C SER A 231 -18.57 -9.24 14.77
N LYS A 232 -19.42 -9.75 13.87
CA LYS A 232 -20.26 -10.94 14.13
C LYS A 232 -19.42 -12.21 14.28
N MET A 233 -18.37 -12.37 13.46
CA MET A 233 -17.43 -13.50 13.59
C MET A 233 -16.74 -13.51 14.95
N TYR A 234 -16.35 -12.34 15.48
CA TYR A 234 -15.78 -12.24 16.82
C TYR A 234 -16.76 -12.59 17.94
N GLN A 235 -18.05 -12.31 17.76
CA GLN A 235 -19.07 -12.63 18.76
C GLN A 235 -19.50 -14.10 18.73
N GLU A 236 -19.67 -14.69 17.54
CA GLU A 236 -20.26 -16.03 17.38
C GLU A 236 -19.23 -17.12 17.06
N ALA A 237 -18.27 -16.84 16.18
CA ALA A 237 -17.31 -17.85 15.68
C ALA A 237 -16.04 -17.93 16.51
N CYS A 238 -15.49 -16.78 16.93
CA CYS A 238 -14.22 -16.72 17.66
C CYS A 238 -14.23 -17.54 18.97
N PRO A 239 -15.25 -17.46 19.85
CA PRO A 239 -15.28 -18.25 21.08
C PRO A 239 -15.28 -19.76 20.78
N LYS A 240 -16.13 -20.19 19.84
CA LYS A 240 -16.21 -21.59 19.40
C LYS A 240 -14.89 -22.09 18.82
N LEU A 241 -14.20 -21.29 18.01
CA LEU A 241 -12.89 -21.67 17.45
C LEU A 241 -11.82 -21.81 18.55
N ILE A 242 -11.80 -20.92 19.55
CA ILE A 242 -10.86 -20.97 20.67
C ILE A 242 -11.08 -22.24 21.53
N ASP A 243 -12.35 -22.59 21.80
CA ASP A 243 -12.70 -23.80 22.54
C ASP A 243 -12.22 -25.05 21.78
N ARG A 244 -12.33 -25.03 20.45
CA ARG A 244 -11.91 -26.12 19.55
C ARG A 244 -10.41 -26.19 19.28
N PHE A 245 -9.57 -25.32 19.85
CA PHE A 245 -8.12 -25.55 19.85
C PHE A 245 -7.76 -26.88 20.56
N ARG A 246 -8.66 -27.39 21.40
CA ARG A 246 -8.64 -28.71 22.09
C ARG A 246 -8.95 -29.92 21.21
N GLU A 247 -9.08 -29.76 19.90
CA GLU A 247 -9.49 -30.82 18.98
C GLU A 247 -8.61 -32.09 19.09
N ARG A 248 -9.23 -33.28 19.14
CA ARG A 248 -8.50 -34.56 19.22
C ARG A 248 -7.85 -34.93 17.87
N GLU A 249 -8.53 -34.62 16.78
CA GLU A 249 -8.07 -34.91 15.42
C GLU A 249 -7.08 -33.86 14.89
N GLU A 250 -5.82 -34.25 14.72
CA GLU A 250 -4.73 -33.32 14.37
C GLU A 250 -5.01 -32.56 13.06
N ASN A 251 -5.59 -33.22 12.06
CA ASN A 251 -5.92 -32.57 10.78
C ASN A 251 -7.02 -31.51 10.93
N VAL A 252 -8.03 -31.78 11.76
CA VAL A 252 -9.10 -30.82 12.05
C VAL A 252 -8.54 -29.65 12.85
N LYS A 253 -7.69 -29.93 13.85
CA LYS A 253 -7.00 -28.90 14.65
C LYS A 253 -6.20 -27.93 13.79
N MET A 254 -5.47 -28.42 12.79
CA MET A 254 -4.74 -27.54 11.87
C MET A 254 -5.66 -26.65 11.04
N ASP A 255 -6.78 -27.18 10.54
CA ASP A 255 -7.76 -26.39 9.79
C ASP A 255 -8.45 -25.34 10.70
N ILE A 256 -8.65 -25.63 12.00
CA ILE A 256 -9.13 -24.66 13.00
C ILE A 256 -8.10 -23.54 13.20
N PHE A 257 -6.81 -23.87 13.41
CA PHE A 257 -5.76 -22.86 13.52
C PHE A 257 -5.65 -21.99 12.28
N ASN A 258 -5.69 -22.58 11.08
CA ASN A 258 -5.66 -21.83 9.83
C ASN A 258 -6.87 -20.89 9.69
N THR A 259 -8.06 -21.36 10.07
CA THR A 259 -9.29 -20.55 10.08
C THR A 259 -9.16 -19.36 11.02
N PHE A 260 -8.58 -19.57 12.21
CA PHE A 260 -8.33 -18.51 13.18
C PHE A 260 -7.27 -17.51 12.70
N ILE A 261 -6.17 -18.00 12.09
CA ILE A 261 -5.16 -17.14 11.46
C ILE A 261 -5.78 -16.27 10.37
N GLU A 262 -6.71 -16.80 9.58
CA GLU A 262 -7.41 -16.02 8.55
C GLU A 262 -8.31 -14.94 9.16
N LEU A 263 -8.96 -15.22 10.29
CA LEU A 263 -9.70 -14.20 11.06
C LEU A 263 -8.80 -13.05 11.51
N LEU A 264 -7.61 -13.39 12.03
CA LEU A 264 -6.61 -12.40 12.45
C LEU A 264 -6.11 -11.58 11.27
N ARG A 265 -5.69 -12.22 10.17
CA ARG A 265 -5.23 -11.54 8.95
C ARG A 265 -6.26 -10.59 8.41
N GLN A 266 -7.52 -11.04 8.35
CA GLN A 266 -8.57 -10.21 7.80
C GLN A 266 -8.92 -9.04 8.72
N THR A 267 -8.81 -9.22 10.02
CA THR A 267 -8.86 -8.13 11.00
C THR A 267 -7.75 -7.12 10.75
N GLY A 268 -6.50 -7.58 10.58
CA GLY A 268 -5.36 -6.72 10.24
C GLY A 268 -5.58 -5.94 8.94
N ASN A 269 -6.11 -6.58 7.90
CA ASN A 269 -6.38 -5.93 6.60
C ASN A 269 -7.45 -4.84 6.69
N VAL A 270 -8.56 -5.09 7.39
CA VAL A 270 -9.65 -4.11 7.54
C VAL A 270 -9.24 -2.93 8.42
N THR A 271 -8.37 -3.15 9.40
CA THR A 271 -7.98 -2.15 10.40
C THR A 271 -6.64 -1.46 10.11
N LYS A 272 -6.00 -1.73 8.97
CA LYS A 272 -4.75 -1.07 8.55
C LYS A 272 -4.94 0.46 8.47
N GLY A 273 -4.13 1.19 9.24
CA GLY A 273 -4.15 2.65 9.27
C GLY A 273 -5.23 3.30 10.15
N GLN A 274 -6.04 2.51 10.86
CA GLN A 274 -6.94 3.03 11.90
C GLN A 274 -6.18 3.18 13.22
N GLY A 275 -6.15 4.40 13.77
CA GLY A 275 -5.38 4.75 14.96
C GLY A 275 -6.07 4.36 16.27
N ASP A 276 -7.36 4.68 16.41
CA ASP A 276 -8.11 4.42 17.65
C ASP A 276 -8.91 3.11 17.57
N ILE A 277 -8.87 2.37 18.68
CA ILE A 277 -9.62 1.13 18.89
C ILE A 277 -10.99 1.52 19.47
N ASP A 278 -11.97 1.73 18.60
CA ASP A 278 -13.37 1.90 19.01
C ASP A 278 -13.90 0.60 19.66
N GLU A 279 -14.81 0.70 20.63
CA GLU A 279 -15.36 -0.43 21.40
C GLU A 279 -16.10 -1.45 20.52
N SER A 280 -16.56 -1.02 19.34
CA SER A 280 -17.21 -1.90 18.34
C SER A 280 -16.23 -2.50 17.32
N SER A 281 -14.97 -2.07 17.34
CA SER A 281 -13.99 -2.43 16.31
C SER A 281 -13.54 -3.89 16.43
N PRO A 282 -13.27 -4.59 15.32
CA PRO A 282 -12.74 -5.95 15.33
C PRO A 282 -11.44 -6.10 16.14
N ARG A 283 -10.58 -5.07 16.17
CA ARG A 283 -9.35 -5.06 16.99
C ARG A 283 -9.65 -5.00 18.49
N TRP A 284 -10.68 -4.24 18.90
CA TRP A 284 -11.10 -4.20 20.29
C TRP A 284 -11.62 -5.56 20.74
N LEU A 285 -12.52 -6.15 19.94
CA LEU A 285 -13.09 -7.47 20.21
C LEU A 285 -11.99 -8.55 20.31
N LEU A 286 -11.01 -8.53 19.40
CA LEU A 286 -9.86 -9.42 19.46
C LEU A 286 -9.06 -9.22 20.76
N LYS A 287 -8.84 -7.97 21.19
CA LYS A 287 -8.10 -7.66 22.43
C LYS A 287 -8.78 -8.28 23.66
N GLN A 288 -10.11 -8.29 23.72
CA GLN A 288 -10.86 -8.93 24.82
C GLN A 288 -10.69 -10.45 24.85
N GLU A 289 -10.46 -11.08 23.70
CA GLU A 289 -10.31 -12.54 23.60
C GLU A 289 -8.87 -13.03 23.86
N VAL A 290 -7.88 -12.13 23.89
CA VAL A 290 -6.45 -12.47 24.09
C VAL A 290 -6.21 -13.39 25.29
N PRO A 291 -6.77 -13.16 26.49
CA PRO A 291 -6.52 -14.05 27.63
C PRO A 291 -6.98 -15.49 27.37
N LYS A 292 -8.12 -15.68 26.71
CA LYS A 292 -8.66 -17.01 26.38
C LYS A 292 -7.82 -17.69 25.30
N ILE A 293 -7.40 -16.94 24.28
CA ILE A 293 -6.50 -17.41 23.22
C ILE A 293 -5.21 -17.92 23.84
N VAL A 294 -4.56 -17.12 24.69
CA VAL A 294 -3.28 -17.48 25.31
C VAL A 294 -3.45 -18.69 26.23
N LYS A 295 -4.49 -18.75 27.07
CA LYS A 295 -4.77 -19.92 27.93
C LYS A 295 -4.92 -21.20 27.10
N SER A 296 -5.70 -21.15 26.02
CA SER A 296 -5.97 -22.31 25.18
C SER A 296 -4.72 -22.77 24.42
N ILE A 297 -3.98 -21.84 23.81
CA ILE A 297 -2.73 -22.08 23.07
C ILE A 297 -1.61 -22.59 23.98
N ASN A 298 -1.47 -22.07 25.20
CA ASN A 298 -0.42 -22.51 26.11
C ASN A 298 -0.50 -24.01 26.39
N ARG A 299 -1.72 -24.55 26.53
CA ARG A 299 -1.89 -26.01 26.67
C ARG A 299 -1.49 -26.75 25.38
N GLN A 300 -1.82 -26.21 24.21
CA GLN A 300 -1.42 -26.80 22.91
C GLN A 300 0.11 -26.86 22.74
N LEU A 301 0.85 -25.91 23.33
CA LEU A 301 2.32 -25.94 23.34
C LEU A 301 2.91 -27.07 24.19
N ARG A 302 2.13 -27.64 25.13
CA ARG A 302 2.57 -28.73 26.02
C ARG A 302 2.33 -30.13 25.45
N GLU A 303 1.50 -30.26 24.41
CA GLU A 303 1.17 -31.55 23.78
C GLU A 303 2.38 -32.27 23.17
N LYS A 304 2.24 -33.56 22.83
CA LYS A 304 3.32 -34.34 22.19
C LYS A 304 3.49 -33.95 20.70
N SER A 305 2.41 -33.62 20.00
CA SER A 305 2.44 -33.33 18.56
C SER A 305 3.28 -32.10 18.19
N ILE A 306 4.28 -32.32 17.34
CA ILE A 306 5.13 -31.25 16.77
C ILE A 306 4.31 -30.32 15.86
N LYS A 307 3.40 -30.88 15.04
CA LYS A 307 2.57 -30.12 14.11
C LYS A 307 1.65 -29.15 14.86
N THR A 308 1.09 -29.61 15.98
CA THR A 308 0.26 -28.79 16.87
C THR A 308 1.03 -27.63 17.48
N LYS A 309 2.25 -27.87 17.98
CA LYS A 309 3.11 -26.80 18.50
C LYS A 309 3.46 -25.76 17.43
N VAL A 310 3.76 -26.20 16.21
CA VAL A 310 4.02 -25.29 15.08
C VAL A 310 2.78 -24.41 14.79
N GLY A 311 1.60 -25.02 14.66
CA GLY A 311 0.36 -24.28 14.44
C GLY A 311 0.04 -23.29 15.58
N ALA A 312 0.29 -23.68 16.83
CA ALA A 312 0.13 -22.83 18.00
C ALA A 312 1.03 -21.57 17.93
N PHE A 313 2.31 -21.72 17.58
CA PHE A 313 3.19 -20.57 17.37
C PHE A 313 2.76 -19.72 16.16
N SER A 314 2.25 -20.32 15.09
CA SER A 314 1.73 -19.58 13.93
C SER A 314 0.56 -18.67 14.33
N VAL A 315 -0.36 -19.15 15.17
CA VAL A 315 -1.48 -18.34 15.72
C VAL A 315 -0.94 -17.17 16.55
N LEU A 316 0.01 -17.42 17.46
CA LEU A 316 0.58 -16.37 18.31
C LEU A 316 1.34 -15.31 17.50
N LYS A 317 2.08 -15.71 16.46
CA LYS A 317 2.77 -14.76 15.57
C LYS A 317 1.78 -13.83 14.87
N GLU A 318 0.73 -14.40 14.28
CA GLU A 318 -0.28 -13.59 13.58
C GLU A 318 -1.01 -12.67 14.57
N LEU A 319 -1.29 -13.14 15.79
CA LEU A 319 -1.91 -12.33 16.84
C LEU A 319 -1.06 -11.09 17.16
N VAL A 320 0.24 -11.26 17.35
CA VAL A 320 1.17 -10.16 17.66
C VAL A 320 1.34 -9.20 16.48
N VAL A 321 1.30 -9.71 15.23
CA VAL A 321 1.35 -8.85 14.03
C VAL A 321 0.12 -7.96 13.93
N VAL A 322 -1.06 -8.46 14.31
CA VAL A 322 -2.32 -7.71 14.25
C VAL A 322 -2.50 -6.78 15.46
N LEU A 323 -2.06 -7.21 16.65
CA LEU A 323 -2.10 -6.46 17.90
C LEU A 323 -0.70 -6.42 18.56
N PRO A 324 0.11 -5.39 18.26
CA PRO A 324 1.35 -5.15 19.00
C PRO A 324 1.08 -4.97 20.51
N ASP A 325 2.02 -5.39 21.35
CA ASP A 325 1.97 -5.32 22.81
C ASP A 325 0.86 -6.14 23.52
N CYS A 326 0.10 -6.97 22.79
CA CYS A 326 -1.06 -7.69 23.36
C CYS A 326 -0.72 -8.82 24.35
N LEU A 327 0.50 -9.35 24.32
CA LEU A 327 0.92 -10.49 25.16
C LEU A 327 1.64 -10.06 26.44
N ALA A 328 1.74 -8.76 26.74
CA ALA A 328 2.53 -8.23 27.85
C ALA A 328 2.18 -8.90 29.20
N ASP A 329 0.90 -9.02 29.52
CA ASP A 329 0.42 -9.59 30.79
C ASP A 329 0.48 -11.12 30.85
N HIS A 330 0.66 -11.79 29.71
CA HIS A 330 0.54 -13.25 29.60
C HIS A 330 1.84 -13.94 29.15
N PHE A 331 2.88 -13.17 28.80
CA PHE A 331 4.11 -13.69 28.21
C PHE A 331 4.75 -14.78 29.08
N GLY A 332 4.76 -14.62 30.40
CA GLY A 332 5.33 -15.60 31.34
C GLY A 332 4.77 -17.00 31.21
N SER A 333 3.49 -17.12 30.87
CA SER A 333 2.83 -18.43 30.69
C SER A 333 3.33 -19.18 29.45
N LEU A 334 3.84 -18.46 28.43
CA LEU A 334 4.30 -19.00 27.16
C LEU A 334 5.79 -19.39 27.17
N VAL A 335 6.57 -18.85 28.11
CA VAL A 335 8.03 -19.08 28.22
C VAL A 335 8.40 -20.57 28.28
N PRO A 336 7.76 -21.42 29.11
CA PRO A 336 8.08 -22.85 29.15
C PRO A 336 7.86 -23.55 27.80
N GLY A 337 6.84 -23.13 27.04
CA GLY A 337 6.56 -23.65 25.71
C GLY A 337 7.66 -23.31 24.70
N ILE A 338 8.20 -22.08 24.78
CA ILE A 338 9.35 -21.65 23.96
C ILE A 338 10.59 -22.47 24.32
N GLU A 339 10.90 -22.61 25.62
CA GLU A 339 12.07 -23.36 26.08
C GLU A 339 12.04 -24.82 25.65
N LYS A 340 10.90 -25.49 25.85
CA LYS A 340 10.73 -26.90 25.46
C LYS A 340 10.91 -27.08 23.95
N ALA A 341 10.35 -26.19 23.14
CA ALA A 341 10.49 -26.23 21.68
C ALA A 341 11.94 -26.05 21.19
N LEU A 342 12.78 -25.35 21.95
CA LEU A 342 14.18 -25.09 21.58
C LEU A 342 15.16 -26.14 22.12
N ASN A 343 14.93 -26.65 23.33
CA ASN A 343 15.86 -27.54 24.03
C ASN A 343 15.62 -29.03 23.75
N ASP A 344 14.38 -29.44 23.46
CA ASP A 344 14.03 -30.85 23.33
C ASP A 344 14.72 -31.48 22.10
N LYS A 345 15.40 -32.61 22.33
CA LYS A 345 16.12 -33.36 21.27
C LYS A 345 15.17 -33.91 20.20
N SER A 346 13.90 -34.13 20.55
CA SER A 346 12.85 -34.56 19.61
C SER A 346 12.33 -33.42 18.73
N SER A 347 12.68 -32.17 19.02
CA SER A 347 12.21 -31.01 18.27
C SER A 347 12.79 -30.96 16.86
N THR A 348 11.89 -30.95 15.87
CA THR A 348 12.27 -30.76 14.46
C THR A 348 12.80 -29.35 14.21
N SER A 349 13.62 -29.20 13.17
CA SER A 349 14.09 -27.90 12.71
C SER A 349 12.95 -26.89 12.46
N ASN A 350 11.81 -27.34 11.95
CA ASN A 350 10.65 -26.48 11.68
C ASN A 350 10.04 -25.92 12.97
N LEU A 351 9.92 -26.75 14.02
CA LEU A 351 9.42 -26.30 15.32
C LEU A 351 10.34 -25.25 15.95
N LYS A 352 11.66 -25.49 15.92
CA LYS A 352 12.65 -24.53 16.41
C LYS A 352 12.57 -23.20 15.66
N ILE A 353 12.50 -23.23 14.33
CA ILE A 353 12.38 -22.02 13.49
C ILE A 353 11.11 -21.25 13.85
N GLU A 354 9.99 -21.94 14.03
CA GLU A 354 8.71 -21.30 14.33
C GLU A 354 8.70 -20.64 15.73
N ALA A 355 9.26 -21.33 16.73
CA ALA A 355 9.44 -20.79 18.08
C ALA A 355 10.38 -19.57 18.10
N LEU A 356 11.50 -19.62 17.37
CA LEU A 356 12.44 -18.51 17.24
C LEU A 356 11.79 -17.33 16.50
N ALA A 357 11.06 -17.57 15.41
CA ALA A 357 10.35 -16.53 14.68
C ALA A 357 9.31 -15.84 15.55
N PHE A 358 8.59 -16.60 16.39
CA PHE A 358 7.69 -16.03 17.40
C PHE A 358 8.45 -15.18 18.43
N ALA A 359 9.52 -15.71 19.02
CA ALA A 359 10.34 -14.99 19.99
C ALA A 359 10.89 -13.67 19.43
N ARG A 360 11.29 -13.64 18.15
CA ARG A 360 11.74 -12.42 17.47
C ARG A 360 10.62 -11.38 17.35
N ILE A 361 9.45 -11.81 16.89
CA ILE A 361 8.31 -10.91 16.64
C ILE A 361 7.78 -10.34 17.96
N VAL A 362 7.64 -11.16 19.00
CA VAL A 362 7.14 -10.71 20.31
C VAL A 362 8.13 -9.74 20.97
N MET A 363 9.45 -10.02 20.95
CA MET A 363 10.46 -9.11 21.50
C MET A 363 10.53 -7.75 20.79
N ALA A 364 10.31 -7.73 19.47
CA ALA A 364 10.35 -6.49 18.69
C ALA A 364 9.09 -5.62 18.83
N SER A 365 7.97 -6.19 19.31
CA SER A 365 6.65 -5.54 19.32
C SER A 365 6.14 -5.17 20.71
N HIS A 366 6.83 -5.59 21.77
CA HIS A 366 6.45 -5.33 23.15
C HIS A 366 7.51 -4.52 23.88
N SER A 367 7.13 -3.93 25.01
CA SER A 367 8.07 -3.25 25.89
C SER A 367 9.17 -4.20 26.42
N PRO A 368 10.46 -3.82 26.36
CA PRO A 368 11.59 -4.64 26.84
C PRO A 368 11.43 -5.18 28.28
N PHE A 369 10.77 -4.42 29.15
CA PHE A 369 10.59 -4.76 30.57
C PHE A 369 9.76 -6.02 30.80
N VAL A 370 8.86 -6.37 29.86
CA VAL A 370 8.05 -7.60 29.92
C VAL A 370 8.93 -8.85 29.94
N PHE A 371 10.07 -8.80 29.27
CA PHE A 371 10.95 -9.96 29.09
C PHE A 371 11.97 -10.11 30.21
N HIS A 372 12.29 -9.05 30.96
CA HIS A 372 13.35 -9.05 31.98
C HIS A 372 13.26 -10.19 33.01
N PRO A 373 12.07 -10.56 33.53
CA PRO A 373 11.94 -11.69 34.46
C PRO A 373 12.32 -13.05 33.85
N TYR A 374 12.28 -13.18 32.52
CA TYR A 374 12.39 -14.45 31.80
C TYR A 374 13.69 -14.59 30.98
N ILE A 375 14.59 -13.60 31.04
CA ILE A 375 15.84 -13.58 30.25
C ILE A 375 16.74 -14.78 30.57
N GLN A 376 16.88 -15.14 31.85
CA GLN A 376 17.72 -16.28 32.24
C GLN A 376 17.25 -17.57 31.56
N ALA A 377 15.93 -17.73 31.52
CA ALA A 377 15.21 -18.87 30.99
C ALA A 377 15.33 -18.95 29.44
N LEU A 378 15.22 -17.80 28.76
CA LEU A 378 15.28 -17.72 27.29
C LEU A 378 16.70 -17.68 26.70
N SER A 379 17.67 -17.11 27.41
CA SER A 379 19.02 -16.86 26.87
C SER A 379 19.79 -18.14 26.53
N GLY A 380 19.79 -19.13 27.42
CA GLY A 380 20.45 -20.43 27.19
C GLY A 380 19.95 -21.16 25.93
N PRO A 381 18.63 -21.39 25.79
CA PRO A 381 18.05 -22.03 24.60
C PRO A 381 18.35 -21.29 23.29
N ILE A 382 18.27 -19.95 23.28
CA ILE A 382 18.58 -19.14 22.10
C ILE A 382 20.06 -19.30 21.71
N LEU A 383 20.97 -19.23 22.68
CA LEU A 383 22.41 -19.39 22.43
C LEU A 383 22.76 -20.81 21.96
N SER A 384 22.08 -21.83 22.49
CA SER A 384 22.22 -23.22 22.02
C SER A 384 21.78 -23.36 20.55
N ALA A 385 20.68 -22.71 20.17
CA ALA A 385 20.16 -22.74 18.79
C ALA A 385 21.10 -22.05 17.77
N ILE A 386 21.93 -21.09 18.19
CA ILE A 386 23.02 -20.54 17.35
C ILE A 386 24.04 -21.64 17.02
N GLY A 387 24.22 -22.63 17.89
CA GLY A 387 25.08 -23.80 17.70
C GLY A 387 24.47 -24.93 16.85
N ASP A 388 23.25 -24.78 16.31
CA ASP A 388 22.55 -25.85 15.60
C ASP A 388 23.27 -26.26 14.28
N ARG A 389 23.05 -27.51 13.85
CA ARG A 389 23.61 -28.03 12.60
C ARG A 389 22.88 -27.47 11.38
N TYR A 390 21.58 -27.19 11.50
CA TYR A 390 20.79 -26.68 10.41
C TYR A 390 20.88 -25.15 10.32
N TYR A 391 21.36 -24.65 9.19
CA TYR A 391 21.69 -23.24 9.01
C TYR A 391 20.48 -22.30 9.19
N LYS A 392 19.26 -22.71 8.83
CA LYS A 392 18.06 -21.86 9.02
C LYS A 392 17.70 -21.66 10.49
N VAL A 393 17.91 -22.67 11.33
CA VAL A 393 17.75 -22.54 12.79
C VAL A 393 18.80 -21.56 13.33
N THR A 394 20.05 -21.72 12.89
CA THR A 394 21.14 -20.79 13.27
C THR A 394 20.85 -19.36 12.85
N ALA A 395 20.39 -19.13 11.61
CA ALA A 395 20.08 -17.80 11.10
C ALA A 395 18.95 -17.12 11.90
N GLU A 396 17.85 -17.84 12.17
CA GLU A 396 16.76 -17.26 12.97
C GLU A 396 17.17 -17.04 14.42
N ALA A 397 17.98 -17.94 15.01
CA ALA A 397 18.50 -17.77 16.37
C ALA A 397 19.40 -16.53 16.49
N LEU A 398 20.23 -16.24 15.48
CA LEU A 398 21.03 -15.01 15.43
C LEU A 398 20.16 -13.76 15.35
N ARG A 399 19.03 -13.79 14.63
CA ARG A 399 18.08 -12.67 14.58
C ARG A 399 17.39 -12.44 15.93
N VAL A 400 16.94 -13.51 16.59
CA VAL A 400 16.36 -13.43 17.95
C VAL A 400 17.39 -12.92 18.95
N CYS A 401 18.65 -13.39 18.85
CA CYS A 401 19.72 -12.92 19.71
C CYS A 401 19.96 -11.40 19.55
N GLY A 402 19.78 -10.86 18.34
CA GLY A 402 19.79 -9.42 18.11
C GLY A 402 18.70 -8.67 18.89
N GLU A 403 17.46 -9.18 18.90
CA GLU A 403 16.40 -8.59 19.72
C GLU A 403 16.66 -8.74 21.22
N LEU A 404 17.19 -9.89 21.66
CA LEU A 404 17.58 -10.13 23.05
C LEU A 404 18.61 -9.10 23.54
N VAL A 405 19.56 -8.69 22.69
CA VAL A 405 20.53 -7.63 23.01
C VAL A 405 19.84 -6.29 23.26
N ARG A 406 18.82 -5.92 22.47
CA ARG A 406 18.04 -4.69 22.68
C ARG A 406 17.20 -4.76 23.95
N VAL A 407 16.66 -5.94 24.27
CA VAL A 407 15.89 -6.19 25.49
C VAL A 407 16.77 -6.07 26.74
N LEU A 408 18.00 -6.60 26.70
CA LEU A 408 18.95 -6.59 27.82
C LEU A 408 19.42 -5.17 28.19
N ARG A 409 19.58 -4.28 27.21
CA ARG A 409 19.98 -2.89 27.43
C ARG A 409 19.17 -1.94 26.54
N PRO A 410 17.91 -1.65 26.91
CA PRO A 410 17.02 -0.82 26.09
C PRO A 410 17.36 0.66 26.17
N ASN A 411 17.93 1.11 27.30
CA ASN A 411 18.45 2.46 27.49
C ASN A 411 19.87 2.39 28.09
N PHE A 412 20.72 3.35 27.72
CA PHE A 412 22.07 3.49 28.26
C PHE A 412 22.11 4.20 29.63
N GLU A 413 21.05 4.93 30.00
CA GLU A 413 20.97 5.73 31.23
C GLU A 413 20.36 4.97 32.42
N ALA A 414 19.29 4.19 32.19
CA ALA A 414 18.59 3.43 33.23
C ALA A 414 19.04 1.96 33.24
N ARG A 415 19.57 1.50 34.39
CA ARG A 415 19.92 0.08 34.59
C ARG A 415 18.72 -0.66 35.19
N SER A 416 17.95 -1.32 34.33
CA SER A 416 16.81 -2.15 34.74
C SER A 416 17.19 -3.58 35.16
N ILE A 417 18.25 -4.14 34.57
CA ILE A 417 18.74 -5.50 34.84
C ILE A 417 20.28 -5.54 34.79
N ASP A 418 20.90 -6.45 35.55
CA ASP A 418 22.32 -6.76 35.40
C ASP A 418 22.55 -7.64 34.16
N PHE A 419 22.93 -7.00 33.05
CA PHE A 419 23.18 -7.68 31.79
C PHE A 419 24.57 -8.34 31.70
N ARG A 420 25.51 -8.03 32.62
CA ARG A 420 26.91 -8.47 32.57
C ARG A 420 27.10 -9.99 32.42
N PRO A 421 26.32 -10.86 33.11
CA PRO A 421 26.48 -12.30 32.99
C PRO A 421 26.24 -12.83 31.56
N TYR A 422 25.42 -12.12 30.77
CA TYR A 422 24.99 -12.57 29.44
C TYR A 422 25.94 -12.10 28.32
N VAL A 423 26.74 -11.06 28.54
CA VAL A 423 27.57 -10.43 27.50
C VAL A 423 28.61 -11.41 26.93
N SER A 424 29.41 -12.06 27.78
CA SER A 424 30.47 -12.98 27.32
C SER A 424 29.93 -14.23 26.61
N PRO A 425 28.88 -14.91 27.13
CA PRO A 425 28.25 -16.03 26.42
C PRO A 425 27.69 -15.65 25.05
N ILE A 426 26.96 -14.54 24.95
CA ILE A 426 26.41 -14.03 23.68
C ILE A 426 27.54 -13.77 22.68
N TYR A 427 28.57 -13.04 23.10
CA TYR A 427 29.72 -12.73 22.25
C TYR A 427 30.40 -14.00 21.72
N LYS A 428 30.71 -14.97 22.58
CA LYS A 428 31.39 -16.22 22.19
C LYS A 428 30.57 -17.05 21.20
N ALA A 429 29.27 -17.17 21.42
CA ALA A 429 28.38 -17.94 20.53
C ALA A 429 28.35 -17.35 19.11
N ILE A 430 28.25 -16.01 19.00
CA ILE A 430 28.21 -15.33 17.70
C ILE A 430 29.60 -15.35 17.04
N LEU A 431 30.68 -15.15 17.82
CA LEU A 431 32.05 -15.17 17.30
C LEU A 431 32.38 -16.51 16.63
N GLY A 432 31.93 -17.63 17.21
CA GLY A 432 32.10 -18.96 16.61
C GLY A 432 31.50 -19.07 15.22
N ARG A 433 30.37 -18.42 14.95
CA ARG A 433 29.74 -18.38 13.61
C ARG A 433 30.37 -17.33 12.69
N LEU A 434 30.75 -16.18 13.24
CA LEU A 434 31.35 -15.08 12.47
C LEU A 434 32.73 -15.44 11.92
N ALA A 435 33.56 -16.11 12.73
CA ALA A 435 34.93 -16.49 12.36
C ALA A 435 34.97 -17.58 11.27
N ASN A 436 33.98 -18.49 11.26
CA ASN A 436 33.92 -19.60 10.31
C ASN A 436 33.63 -19.10 8.87
N GLN A 437 34.44 -19.56 7.92
CA GLN A 437 34.26 -19.23 6.50
C GLN A 437 33.30 -20.20 5.78
N ASP A 438 33.20 -21.45 6.26
CA ASP A 438 32.35 -22.49 5.69
C ASP A 438 30.95 -22.48 6.33
N GLN A 439 30.21 -21.41 6.10
CA GLN A 439 28.82 -21.24 6.54
C GLN A 439 27.96 -20.74 5.38
N ASP A 440 26.66 -21.03 5.47
CA ASP A 440 25.65 -20.48 4.57
C ASP A 440 25.67 -18.94 4.57
N GLN A 441 25.33 -18.33 3.44
CA GLN A 441 25.31 -16.88 3.29
C GLN A 441 24.38 -16.22 4.33
N GLU A 442 23.21 -16.79 4.58
CA GLU A 442 22.22 -16.25 5.50
C GLU A 442 22.77 -16.18 6.93
N VAL A 443 23.49 -17.22 7.35
CA VAL A 443 24.13 -17.28 8.68
C VAL A 443 25.24 -16.23 8.79
N LYS A 444 26.05 -16.06 7.75
CA LYS A 444 27.12 -15.04 7.72
C LYS A 444 26.55 -13.64 7.89
N GLU A 445 25.50 -13.29 7.15
CA GLU A 445 24.85 -11.97 7.22
C GLU A 445 24.20 -11.73 8.59
N CYS A 446 23.51 -12.74 9.14
CA CYS A 446 22.90 -12.65 10.46
C CYS A 446 23.96 -12.52 11.57
N ALA A 447 25.09 -13.24 11.46
CA ALA A 447 26.19 -13.17 12.43
C ALA A 447 26.86 -11.78 12.43
N ILE A 448 27.11 -11.20 11.25
CA ILE A 448 27.65 -9.84 11.12
C ILE A 448 26.70 -8.82 11.75
N SER A 449 25.41 -8.89 11.41
CA SER A 449 24.40 -7.96 11.92
C SER A 449 24.26 -8.07 13.44
N CYS A 450 24.16 -9.29 13.96
CA CYS A 450 24.03 -9.56 15.39
C CYS A 450 25.28 -9.13 16.16
N MET A 451 26.49 -9.47 15.69
CA MET A 451 27.74 -9.06 16.33
C MET A 451 27.88 -7.52 16.36
N SER A 452 27.50 -6.83 15.29
CA SER A 452 27.57 -5.36 15.25
C SER A 452 26.69 -4.71 16.31
N LEU A 453 25.52 -5.29 16.57
CA LEU A 453 24.61 -4.83 17.62
C LEU A 453 25.15 -5.15 19.02
N VAL A 454 25.74 -6.33 19.22
CA VAL A 454 26.42 -6.69 20.47
C VAL A 454 27.55 -5.71 20.78
N ILE A 455 28.39 -5.40 19.79
CA ILE A 455 29.46 -4.41 19.92
C ILE A 455 28.86 -3.04 20.24
N ALA A 456 27.89 -2.57 19.45
CA ALA A 456 27.25 -1.26 19.64
C ALA A 456 26.60 -1.10 21.03
N THR A 457 26.04 -2.16 21.60
CA THR A 457 25.29 -2.12 22.86
C THR A 457 26.14 -2.47 24.09
N PHE A 458 27.14 -3.35 23.96
CA PHE A 458 27.95 -3.87 25.08
C PHE A 458 29.46 -3.63 24.93
N GLY A 459 29.88 -2.72 24.03
CA GLY A 459 31.28 -2.43 23.77
C GLY A 459 32.08 -1.97 25.01
N ASP A 460 31.40 -1.38 26.00
CA ASP A 460 31.99 -1.04 27.31
C ASP A 460 32.40 -2.27 28.13
N GLY A 461 31.69 -3.39 27.98
CA GLY A 461 32.02 -4.68 28.61
C GLY A 461 32.93 -5.60 27.78
N LEU A 462 33.26 -5.23 26.54
CA LEU A 462 33.99 -6.07 25.57
C LEU A 462 35.33 -5.47 25.11
N GLN A 463 35.89 -4.51 25.85
CA GLN A 463 37.08 -3.77 25.41
C GLN A 463 38.30 -4.66 25.09
N ARG A 464 38.45 -5.81 25.76
CA ARG A 464 39.58 -6.74 25.52
C ARG A 464 39.37 -7.57 24.25
N GLU A 465 38.12 -7.80 23.88
CA GLU A 465 37.69 -8.61 22.76
C GLU A 465 37.61 -7.81 21.45
N LEU A 466 37.39 -6.49 21.51
CA LEU A 466 37.29 -5.62 20.33
C LEU A 466 38.46 -5.75 19.35
N PRO A 467 39.74 -5.74 19.77
CA PRO A 467 40.87 -5.86 18.84
C PRO A 467 40.92 -7.18 18.08
N SER A 468 40.26 -8.23 18.59
CA SER A 468 40.16 -9.52 17.90
C SER A 468 38.94 -9.59 16.97
N CYS A 469 37.84 -8.92 17.33
CA CYS A 469 36.58 -9.02 16.58
C CYS A 469 36.48 -8.05 15.41
N LEU A 470 36.95 -6.81 15.58
CA LEU A 470 36.85 -5.77 14.55
C LEU A 470 37.59 -6.12 13.25
N PRO A 471 38.81 -6.71 13.29
CA PRO A 471 39.47 -7.17 12.06
C PRO A 471 38.68 -8.24 11.31
N ILE A 472 37.97 -9.14 12.00
CA ILE A 472 37.13 -10.15 11.35
C ILE A 472 35.97 -9.48 10.59
N LEU A 473 35.35 -8.43 11.16
CA LEU A 473 34.31 -7.66 10.46
C LEU A 473 34.85 -6.93 9.23
N VAL A 474 36.08 -6.44 9.30
CA VAL A 474 36.81 -5.88 8.15
C VAL A 474 37.03 -6.94 7.07
N ASP A 475 37.50 -8.14 7.42
CA ASP A 475 37.68 -9.23 6.45
C ASP A 475 36.36 -9.60 5.76
N ARG A 476 35.25 -9.60 6.51
CA ARG A 476 33.89 -9.81 5.97
C ARG A 476 33.44 -8.67 5.07
N MET A 477 33.95 -7.46 5.28
CA MET A 477 33.69 -6.32 4.41
C MET A 477 34.40 -6.45 3.06
N GLY A 478 35.58 -7.06 3.01
CA GLY A 478 36.29 -7.33 1.75
C GLY A 478 35.56 -8.32 0.82
N ASN A 479 34.83 -9.28 1.40
CA ASN A 479 34.10 -10.30 0.66
C ASN A 479 32.86 -9.74 -0.06
N GLU A 480 32.71 -10.06 -1.36
CA GLU A 480 31.64 -9.54 -2.22
C GLU A 480 30.22 -9.86 -1.75
N ILE A 481 30.01 -11.01 -1.12
CA ILE A 481 28.68 -11.44 -0.67
C ILE A 481 28.31 -10.70 0.61
N THR A 482 29.25 -10.57 1.56
CA THR A 482 28.97 -10.03 2.90
C THR A 482 29.24 -8.54 3.05
N ARG A 483 29.84 -7.86 2.05
CA ARG A 483 30.24 -6.46 2.15
C ARG A 483 29.13 -5.50 2.54
N LEU A 484 27.95 -5.64 1.94
CA LEU A 484 26.84 -4.71 2.19
C LEU A 484 26.41 -4.78 3.66
N THR A 485 26.34 -5.99 4.21
CA THR A 485 25.97 -6.25 5.60
C THR A 485 27.06 -5.77 6.55
N ALA A 486 28.33 -5.97 6.22
CA ALA A 486 29.46 -5.48 7.00
C ALA A 486 29.53 -3.94 7.03
N VAL A 487 29.27 -3.27 5.91
CA VAL A 487 29.18 -1.80 5.86
C VAL A 487 28.09 -1.29 6.81
N LYS A 488 26.89 -1.87 6.75
CA LYS A 488 25.79 -1.53 7.69
C LYS A 488 26.16 -1.81 9.15
N ALA A 489 26.88 -2.90 9.41
CA ALA A 489 27.39 -3.22 10.75
C ALA A 489 28.31 -2.11 11.28
N PHE A 490 29.24 -1.59 10.49
CA PHE A 490 30.07 -0.46 10.91
C PHE A 490 29.27 0.83 11.15
N ALA A 491 28.19 1.07 10.40
CA ALA A 491 27.28 2.18 10.69
C ALA A 491 26.59 2.03 12.06
N VAL A 492 26.14 0.82 12.41
CA VAL A 492 25.53 0.52 13.72
C VAL A 492 26.54 0.75 14.85
N ILE A 493 27.78 0.29 14.68
CA ILE A 493 28.85 0.48 15.67
C ILE A 493 29.23 1.96 15.82
N ALA A 494 29.34 2.70 14.71
CA ALA A 494 29.70 4.12 14.72
C ALA A 494 28.64 5.03 15.36
N ASN A 495 27.35 4.66 15.25
CA ASN A 495 26.23 5.38 15.86
C ASN A 495 25.96 4.97 17.31
N SER A 496 26.76 4.07 17.89
CA SER A 496 26.64 3.71 19.30
C SER A 496 26.92 4.92 20.21
N PRO A 497 26.08 5.17 21.23
CA PRO A 497 26.34 6.23 22.21
C PRO A 497 27.57 5.93 23.10
N LEU A 498 28.07 4.70 23.12
CA LEU A 498 29.25 4.30 23.88
C LEU A 498 30.58 4.79 23.29
N ARG A 499 30.58 5.31 22.05
CA ARG A 499 31.78 5.76 21.32
C ARG A 499 32.92 4.74 21.36
N ILE A 500 32.65 3.60 20.75
CA ILE A 500 33.52 2.42 20.77
C ILE A 500 34.86 2.73 20.10
N ASP A 501 35.96 2.27 20.67
CA ASP A 501 37.28 2.49 20.07
C ASP A 501 37.43 1.66 18.78
N LEU A 502 37.54 2.37 17.64
CA LEU A 502 37.76 1.79 16.31
C LEU A 502 39.19 2.01 15.80
N SER A 503 40.09 2.55 16.62
CA SER A 503 41.46 2.92 16.20
C SER A 503 42.23 1.80 15.50
N CYS A 504 42.00 0.53 15.88
CA CYS A 504 42.68 -0.63 15.29
C CYS A 504 42.27 -0.93 13.83
N VAL A 505 41.13 -0.43 13.36
CA VAL A 505 40.59 -0.72 12.01
C VAL A 505 40.16 0.52 11.22
N LEU A 506 40.08 1.69 11.84
CA LEU A 506 39.44 2.89 11.28
C LEU A 506 40.00 3.28 9.91
N ASP A 507 41.33 3.37 9.77
CA ASP A 507 41.97 3.77 8.50
C ASP A 507 41.66 2.79 7.36
N HIS A 508 41.70 1.49 7.67
CA HIS A 508 41.39 0.45 6.69
C HIS A 508 39.91 0.48 6.30
N VAL A 509 39.01 0.66 7.28
CA VAL A 509 37.57 0.79 7.03
C VAL A 509 37.27 1.99 6.13
N VAL A 510 37.84 3.16 6.43
CA VAL A 510 37.65 4.38 5.63
C VAL A 510 38.18 4.19 4.20
N SER A 511 39.34 3.55 4.03
CA SER A 511 39.92 3.26 2.72
C SER A 511 39.02 2.36 1.87
N GLU A 512 38.56 1.23 2.42
CA GLU A 512 37.67 0.29 1.73
C GLU A 512 36.31 0.92 1.39
N LEU A 513 35.71 1.65 2.34
CA LEU A 513 34.46 2.39 2.11
C LEU A 513 34.62 3.39 0.96
N THR A 514 35.72 4.14 0.93
CA THR A 514 36.00 5.08 -0.16
C THR A 514 36.10 4.36 -1.52
N ALA A 515 36.74 3.19 -1.57
CA ALA A 515 36.81 2.37 -2.78
C ALA A 515 35.44 1.84 -3.23
N PHE A 516 34.52 1.56 -2.30
CA PHE A 516 33.16 1.10 -2.62
C PHE A 516 32.30 2.16 -3.32
N LEU A 517 32.60 3.45 -3.16
CA LEU A 517 31.91 4.52 -3.87
C LEU A 517 32.05 4.42 -5.40
N ARG A 518 33.10 3.76 -5.90
CA ARG A 518 33.33 3.51 -7.34
C ARG A 518 32.61 2.28 -7.88
N LYS A 519 32.04 1.43 -7.02
CA LYS A 519 31.41 0.17 -7.44
C LYS A 519 30.02 0.47 -8.04
N ALA A 520 29.62 -0.30 -9.05
CA ALA A 520 28.33 -0.12 -9.73
C ALA A 520 27.11 -0.36 -8.81
N ASN A 521 27.26 -1.20 -7.78
CA ASN A 521 26.17 -1.55 -6.86
C ASN A 521 25.64 -0.32 -6.10
N ARG A 522 24.42 0.11 -6.46
CA ARG A 522 23.76 1.29 -5.88
C ARG A 522 23.50 1.16 -4.38
N ALA A 523 23.02 0.00 -3.92
CA ALA A 523 22.71 -0.23 -2.51
C ALA A 523 23.97 -0.19 -1.63
N LEU A 524 25.09 -0.71 -2.16
CA LEU A 524 26.39 -0.62 -1.51
C LEU A 524 26.84 0.84 -1.39
N ARG A 525 26.83 1.62 -2.48
CA ARG A 525 27.22 3.04 -2.44
C ARG A 525 26.39 3.85 -1.44
N GLN A 526 25.07 3.61 -1.37
CA GLN A 526 24.18 4.25 -0.40
C GLN A 526 24.57 3.92 1.05
N ALA A 527 24.75 2.62 1.36
CA ALA A 527 25.15 2.19 2.70
C ALA A 527 26.53 2.76 3.07
N THR A 528 27.46 2.79 2.11
CA THR A 528 28.79 3.35 2.27
C THR A 528 28.75 4.84 2.63
N LEU A 529 27.96 5.66 1.92
CA LEU A 529 27.82 7.09 2.22
C LEU A 529 27.27 7.33 3.62
N GLY A 530 26.22 6.61 4.02
CA GLY A 530 25.67 6.71 5.38
C GLY A 530 26.64 6.26 6.47
N THR A 531 27.43 5.22 6.18
CA THR A 531 28.46 4.70 7.11
C THR A 531 29.61 5.69 7.25
N LEU A 532 30.14 6.24 6.15
CA LEU A 532 31.16 7.28 6.18
C LEU A 532 30.69 8.51 6.94
N ASN A 533 29.42 8.93 6.75
CA ASN A 533 28.85 10.05 7.50
C ASN A 533 28.84 9.78 9.01
N SER A 534 28.39 8.60 9.42
CA SER A 534 28.39 8.19 10.84
C SER A 534 29.81 8.16 11.43
N LEU A 535 30.78 7.66 10.66
CA LEU A 535 32.19 7.62 11.09
C LEU A 535 32.80 9.02 11.20
N VAL A 536 32.51 9.93 10.28
CA VAL A 536 33.03 11.32 10.33
C VAL A 536 32.43 12.05 11.53
N VAL A 537 31.14 11.89 11.83
CA VAL A 537 30.49 12.50 13.00
C VAL A 537 31.15 12.05 14.31
N THR A 538 31.41 10.75 14.47
CA THR A 538 31.89 10.19 15.73
C THR A 538 33.43 10.25 15.87
N TYR A 539 34.17 9.99 14.79
CA TYR A 539 35.62 9.79 14.79
C TYR A 539 36.40 10.77 13.89
N GLY A 540 35.78 11.85 13.39
CA GLY A 540 36.42 12.77 12.42
C GLY A 540 37.81 13.26 12.83
N GLY A 541 38.01 13.54 14.12
CA GLY A 541 39.31 13.95 14.65
C GLY A 541 40.43 12.91 14.61
N GLN A 542 40.13 11.65 14.29
CA GLN A 542 41.09 10.54 14.14
C GLN A 542 41.36 10.20 12.66
N ILE A 543 40.58 10.75 11.72
CA ILE A 543 40.72 10.48 10.29
C ILE A 543 41.78 11.41 9.69
N GLY A 544 42.75 10.83 8.96
CA GLY A 544 43.81 11.59 8.31
C GLY A 544 43.33 12.55 7.21
N SER A 545 44.03 13.67 7.01
CA SER A 545 43.66 14.70 6.01
C SER A 545 43.68 14.19 4.57
N SER A 546 44.61 13.28 4.23
CA SER A 546 44.70 12.65 2.90
C SER A 546 43.49 11.77 2.57
N SER A 547 42.90 11.13 3.58
CA SER A 547 41.68 10.33 3.43
C SER A 547 40.49 11.21 3.05
N TYR A 548 40.35 12.39 3.66
CA TYR A 548 39.30 13.35 3.31
C TYR A 548 39.39 13.84 1.86
N GLU A 549 40.60 14.14 1.36
CA GLU A 549 40.79 14.57 -0.03
C GLU A 549 40.39 13.48 -1.04
N THR A 550 40.65 12.22 -0.69
CA THR A 550 40.26 11.05 -1.50
C THR A 550 38.76 10.87 -1.48
N ILE A 551 38.11 10.94 -0.31
CA ILE A 551 36.66 10.87 -0.17
C ILE A 551 36.00 11.96 -1.02
N ILE A 552 36.42 13.22 -0.88
CA ILE A 552 35.86 14.35 -1.63
C ILE A 552 35.98 14.17 -3.15
N ALA A 553 37.09 13.57 -3.61
CA ALA A 553 37.26 13.24 -5.02
C ALA A 553 36.16 12.29 -5.50
N GLU A 554 35.90 11.21 -4.76
CA GLU A 554 34.85 10.25 -5.10
C GLU A 554 33.45 10.86 -5.00
N LEU A 555 33.17 11.67 -3.96
CA LEU A 555 31.89 12.34 -3.79
C LEU A 555 31.53 13.24 -4.97
N SER A 556 32.52 13.94 -5.55
CA SER A 556 32.27 14.79 -6.72
C SER A 556 31.70 14.02 -7.91
N THR A 557 32.08 12.74 -8.08
CA THR A 557 31.58 11.90 -9.19
C THR A 557 30.14 11.41 -8.97
N LEU A 558 29.65 11.43 -7.73
CA LEU A 558 28.30 11.00 -7.37
C LEU A 558 27.26 12.14 -7.45
N ILE A 559 27.71 13.39 -7.55
CA ILE A 559 26.84 14.56 -7.63
C ILE A 559 26.43 14.75 -9.10
N SER A 560 25.28 14.19 -9.46
CA SER A 560 24.68 14.31 -10.78
C SER A 560 23.16 14.24 -10.69
N ASP A 561 22.46 14.61 -11.77
CA ASP A 561 21.01 14.48 -11.86
C ASP A 561 20.53 13.09 -12.28
N ILE A 562 21.46 12.15 -12.53
CA ILE A 562 21.16 10.73 -12.80
C ILE A 562 20.58 10.06 -11.54
N ASP A 563 21.11 10.37 -10.36
CA ASP A 563 20.66 9.79 -9.09
C ASP A 563 20.66 10.85 -7.98
N LEU A 564 19.53 11.55 -7.87
CA LEU A 564 19.35 12.66 -6.91
C LEU A 564 19.51 12.21 -5.45
N HIS A 565 19.14 10.96 -5.13
CA HIS A 565 19.29 10.44 -3.77
C HIS A 565 20.76 10.25 -3.41
N MET A 566 21.55 9.72 -4.34
CA MET A 566 23.01 9.60 -4.17
C MET A 566 23.69 10.97 -4.09
N ALA A 567 23.27 11.92 -4.93
CA ALA A 567 23.75 13.29 -4.88
C ALA A 567 23.44 13.95 -3.53
N ALA A 568 22.24 13.75 -2.97
CA ALA A 568 21.84 14.26 -1.67
C ALA A 568 22.76 13.73 -0.55
N LEU A 569 22.95 12.41 -0.47
CA LEU A 569 23.81 11.77 0.53
C LEU A 569 25.28 12.20 0.40
N ALA A 570 25.78 12.37 -0.83
CA ALA A 570 27.13 12.84 -1.08
C ALA A 570 27.31 14.31 -0.64
N LEU A 571 26.32 15.16 -0.88
CA LEU A 571 26.32 16.56 -0.42
C LEU A 571 26.21 16.66 1.11
N GLU A 572 25.39 15.82 1.74
CA GLU A 572 25.29 15.74 3.20
C GLU A 572 26.62 15.34 3.85
N LEU A 573 27.28 14.29 3.33
CA LEU A 573 28.60 13.89 3.79
C LEU A 573 29.63 15.03 3.59
N CYS A 574 29.59 15.72 2.44
CA CYS A 574 30.42 16.92 2.23
C CYS A 574 30.18 17.99 3.31
N CYS A 575 28.92 18.25 3.68
CA CYS A 575 28.59 19.21 4.73
C CYS A 575 29.17 18.78 6.08
N THR A 576 28.98 17.52 6.48
CA THR A 576 29.51 16.96 7.73
C THR A 576 31.04 17.10 7.79
N ILE A 577 31.74 16.80 6.69
CA ILE A 577 33.20 16.93 6.59
C ILE A 577 33.64 18.40 6.76
N MET A 578 32.90 19.37 6.20
CA MET A 578 33.23 20.80 6.33
C MET A 578 33.00 21.38 7.72
N VAL A 579 32.11 20.78 8.53
CA VAL A 579 31.82 21.23 9.91
C VAL A 579 32.92 20.85 10.89
N ASP A 580 33.69 19.78 10.62
CA ASP A 580 34.81 19.38 11.48
C ASP A 580 35.97 20.40 11.42
N ARG A 581 36.20 21.09 12.53
CA ARG A 581 37.07 22.28 12.58
C ARG A 581 38.57 21.98 12.51
N ARG A 582 38.98 20.72 12.54
CA ARG A 582 40.40 20.33 12.61
C ARG A 582 41.11 20.26 11.25
N SER A 583 40.36 20.22 10.14
CA SER A 583 40.89 19.95 8.78
C SER A 583 40.52 21.02 7.72
N ILE A 584 40.06 22.20 8.15
CA ILE A 584 39.33 23.19 7.34
C ILE A 584 40.03 23.63 6.04
N LYS A 585 41.35 23.84 6.03
CA LYS A 585 42.02 24.53 4.90
C LYS A 585 42.16 23.65 3.65
N ASN A 586 42.74 22.46 3.76
CA ASN A 586 42.96 21.59 2.60
C ASN A 586 41.66 20.95 2.11
N VAL A 587 40.80 20.54 3.05
CA VAL A 587 39.47 19.98 2.77
C VAL A 587 38.59 21.00 2.07
N GLY A 588 38.56 22.24 2.55
CA GLY A 588 37.80 23.33 1.93
C GLY A 588 38.24 23.66 0.51
N LEU A 589 39.55 23.64 0.24
CA LEU A 589 40.09 23.80 -1.12
C LEU A 589 39.68 22.64 -2.03
N ALA A 590 39.75 21.40 -1.55
CA ALA A 590 39.32 20.22 -2.31
C ALA A 590 37.83 20.28 -2.67
N VAL A 591 36.97 20.69 -1.73
CA VAL A 591 35.53 20.92 -1.99
C VAL A 591 35.32 21.99 -3.05
N ARG A 592 36.03 23.13 -2.94
CA ARG A 592 35.95 24.22 -3.92
C ARG A 592 36.36 23.78 -5.33
N HIS A 593 37.41 22.98 -5.46
CA HIS A 593 37.93 22.59 -6.76
C HIS A 593 37.17 21.41 -7.40
N LYS A 594 36.67 20.46 -6.61
CA LYS A 594 36.06 19.22 -7.12
C LYS A 594 34.53 19.20 -7.02
N VAL A 595 33.97 19.62 -5.89
CA VAL A 595 32.54 19.46 -5.58
C VAL A 595 31.71 20.65 -6.07
N LEU A 596 32.18 21.89 -5.85
CA LEU A 596 31.46 23.09 -6.25
C LEU A 596 31.10 23.13 -7.75
N PRO A 597 31.99 22.76 -8.71
CA PRO A 597 31.62 22.71 -10.12
C PRO A 597 30.45 21.75 -10.41
N GLN A 598 30.43 20.59 -9.76
CA GLN A 598 29.36 19.59 -9.93
C GLN A 598 28.05 20.05 -9.29
N ALA A 599 28.12 20.71 -8.13
CA ALA A 599 26.97 21.34 -7.49
C ALA A 599 26.33 22.43 -8.38
N LEU A 600 27.14 23.23 -9.08
CA LEU A 600 26.68 24.26 -10.02
C LEU A 600 26.11 23.67 -11.33
N ILE A 601 26.49 22.44 -11.71
CA ILE A 601 25.84 21.72 -12.81
C ILE A 601 24.49 21.18 -12.34
N LEU A 602 24.46 20.55 -11.16
CA LEU A 602 23.24 19.95 -10.58
C LEU A 602 22.13 20.98 -10.36
N ILE A 603 22.45 22.20 -9.93
CA ILE A 603 21.44 23.26 -9.68
C ILE A 603 20.65 23.66 -10.94
N ARG A 604 21.22 23.39 -12.12
CA ARG A 604 20.58 23.68 -13.42
C ARG A 604 19.62 22.59 -13.86
N SER A 605 19.59 21.45 -13.17
CA SER A 605 18.74 20.33 -13.54
C SER A 605 17.27 20.63 -13.24
N ALA A 606 16.40 20.32 -14.20
CA ALA A 606 14.95 20.40 -14.00
C ALA A 606 14.42 19.32 -13.03
N LEU A 607 15.22 18.28 -12.75
CA LEU A 607 14.85 17.19 -11.86
C LEU A 607 15.11 17.49 -10.38
N LEU A 608 15.89 18.54 -10.08
CA LEU A 608 16.32 18.85 -8.72
C LEU A 608 15.13 19.30 -7.85
N GLN A 609 14.83 18.50 -6.81
CA GLN A 609 13.75 18.76 -5.85
C GLN A 609 13.96 17.97 -4.55
N GLY A 610 13.11 18.20 -3.55
CA GLY A 610 13.08 17.42 -2.31
C GLY A 610 14.40 17.44 -1.54
N GLN A 611 14.83 16.27 -1.07
CA GLN A 611 16.01 16.12 -0.21
C GLN A 611 17.31 16.56 -0.90
N ALA A 612 17.47 16.32 -2.20
CA ALA A 612 18.66 16.74 -2.94
C ALA A 612 18.82 18.27 -2.96
N LEU A 613 17.72 19.01 -3.16
CA LEU A 613 17.72 20.46 -3.12
C LEU A 613 18.02 20.98 -1.70
N GLN A 614 17.46 20.35 -0.66
CA GLN A 614 17.75 20.71 0.73
C GLN A 614 19.23 20.46 1.09
N ALA A 615 19.80 19.33 0.66
CA ALA A 615 21.21 19.03 0.84
C ALA A 615 22.10 20.05 0.11
N LEU A 616 21.72 20.45 -1.11
CA LEU A 616 22.43 21.48 -1.88
C LEU A 616 22.39 22.86 -1.20
N GLN A 617 21.25 23.24 -0.63
CA GLN A 617 21.11 24.48 0.16
C GLN A 617 22.03 24.45 1.39
N LYS A 618 22.02 23.35 2.16
CA LYS A 618 22.92 23.16 3.31
C LYS A 618 24.39 23.20 2.90
N PHE A 619 24.72 22.67 1.72
CA PHE A 619 26.07 22.70 1.16
C PHE A 619 26.56 24.13 0.93
N PHE A 620 25.78 24.98 0.26
CA PHE A 620 26.16 26.38 0.03
C PHE A 620 26.28 27.17 1.34
N ALA A 621 25.39 26.93 2.32
CA ALA A 621 25.49 27.54 3.65
C ALA A 621 26.77 27.13 4.38
N SER A 622 27.10 25.84 4.38
CA SER A 622 28.31 25.31 5.03
C SER A 622 29.58 25.82 4.34
N LEU A 623 29.56 25.92 3.01
CA LEU A 623 30.70 26.37 2.23
C LEU A 623 31.07 27.83 2.51
N VAL A 624 30.08 28.74 2.59
CA VAL A 624 30.35 30.15 2.92
C VAL A 624 30.83 30.33 4.35
N GLN A 625 30.30 29.55 5.30
CA GLN A 625 30.72 29.58 6.71
C GLN A 625 32.15 29.04 6.91
N SER A 626 32.60 28.13 6.04
CA SER A 626 33.97 27.61 6.08
C SER A 626 35.07 28.64 5.72
N ALA A 627 34.68 29.81 5.20
CA ALA A 627 35.56 30.90 4.76
C ALA A 627 36.61 30.54 3.69
N ASN A 628 36.48 29.38 3.03
CA ASN A 628 37.40 28.93 1.97
C ASN A 628 37.09 29.54 0.59
N THR A 629 35.88 30.07 0.41
CA THR A 629 35.45 30.80 -0.79
C THR A 629 34.72 32.07 -0.35
N SER A 630 34.99 33.20 -1.02
CA SER A 630 34.32 34.45 -0.71
C SER A 630 32.83 34.40 -1.12
N PHE A 631 32.00 35.09 -0.34
CA PHE A 631 30.57 35.23 -0.62
C PHE A 631 30.31 35.78 -2.03
N GLU A 632 31.05 36.81 -2.44
CA GLU A 632 30.91 37.44 -3.77
C GLU A 632 31.15 36.45 -4.89
N THR A 633 32.20 35.62 -4.81
CA THR A 633 32.47 34.61 -5.83
C THR A 633 31.38 33.53 -5.90
N LEU A 634 30.82 33.11 -4.76
CA LEU A 634 29.73 32.13 -4.74
C LEU A 634 28.42 32.71 -5.28
N LEU A 635 28.09 33.95 -4.90
CA LEU A 635 26.92 34.66 -5.39
C LEU A 635 27.00 34.87 -6.91
N ASP A 636 28.15 35.34 -7.40
CA ASP A 636 28.38 35.53 -8.83
C ASP A 636 28.29 34.20 -9.59
N SER A 637 28.84 33.12 -9.02
CA SER A 637 28.75 31.78 -9.61
C SER A 637 27.29 31.34 -9.74
N LEU A 638 26.49 31.44 -8.66
CA LEU A 638 25.07 31.08 -8.67
C LEU A 638 24.26 31.93 -9.65
N ILE A 639 24.41 33.25 -9.63
CA ILE A 639 23.70 34.15 -10.56
C ILE A 639 24.13 33.88 -12.00
N SER A 640 25.40 33.58 -12.24
CA SER A 640 25.89 33.24 -13.58
C SER A 640 25.28 31.95 -14.13
N THR A 641 24.93 30.98 -13.27
CA THR A 641 24.23 29.76 -13.70
C THR A 641 22.82 30.03 -14.24
N ALA A 642 22.23 31.17 -13.89
CA ALA A 642 20.93 31.62 -14.39
C ALA A 642 21.00 32.24 -15.80
N LYS A 643 22.21 32.49 -16.34
CA LYS A 643 22.36 33.00 -17.71
C LYS A 643 22.04 31.89 -18.73
N PRO A 644 21.33 32.21 -19.83
CA PRO A 644 21.08 31.23 -20.89
C PRO A 644 22.42 30.75 -21.49
N SER A 645 22.64 29.44 -21.49
CA SER A 645 23.76 28.83 -22.20
C SER A 645 23.44 28.68 -23.69
N GLN A 646 24.45 28.37 -24.51
CA GLN A 646 24.27 28.07 -25.95
C GLN A 646 23.27 26.92 -26.24
N SER A 647 22.84 26.18 -25.22
CA SER A 647 21.99 24.98 -25.26
C SER A 647 20.49 25.20 -24.92
N GLY A 648 20.01 26.44 -24.84
CA GLY A 648 18.57 26.74 -24.63
C GLY A 648 18.24 27.42 -23.30
N SER A 649 16.96 27.78 -23.12
CA SER A 649 16.44 28.42 -21.91
C SER A 649 16.42 27.46 -20.71
N LEU A 650 16.66 28.00 -19.50
CA LEU A 650 16.57 27.25 -18.25
C LEU A 650 15.12 26.90 -17.90
N SER A 651 14.92 25.77 -17.22
CA SER A 651 13.61 25.39 -16.69
C SER A 651 13.18 26.30 -15.52
N LYS A 652 11.87 26.46 -15.31
CA LYS A 652 11.33 27.20 -14.15
C LYS A 652 11.80 26.62 -12.81
N GLN A 653 11.95 25.30 -12.75
CA GLN A 653 12.44 24.58 -11.56
C GLN A 653 13.91 24.92 -11.24
N ALA A 654 14.76 25.01 -12.26
CA ALA A 654 16.16 25.41 -12.08
C ALA A 654 16.27 26.84 -11.54
N LEU A 655 15.47 27.78 -12.07
CA LEU A 655 15.43 29.16 -11.58
C LEU A 655 14.99 29.24 -10.11
N SER A 656 13.95 28.49 -9.72
CA SER A 656 13.53 28.40 -8.31
C SER A 656 14.62 27.79 -7.42
N SER A 657 15.31 26.75 -7.89
CA SER A 657 16.39 26.09 -7.15
C SER A 657 17.59 27.02 -6.92
N ILE A 658 17.96 27.79 -7.95
CA ILE A 658 19.00 28.84 -7.86
C ILE A 658 18.58 29.90 -6.84
N ALA A 659 17.35 30.41 -6.94
CA ALA A 659 16.84 31.44 -6.02
C ALA A 659 16.86 30.98 -4.56
N GLN A 660 16.46 29.74 -4.29
CA GLN A 660 16.50 29.15 -2.95
C GLN A 660 17.94 29.02 -2.42
N CYS A 661 18.89 28.61 -3.26
CA CYS A 661 20.30 28.50 -2.86
C CYS A 661 20.93 29.88 -2.62
N VAL A 662 20.61 30.88 -3.44
CA VAL A 662 21.04 32.28 -3.23
C VAL A 662 20.51 32.80 -1.90
N ALA A 663 19.24 32.59 -1.59
CA ALA A 663 18.66 33.03 -0.33
C ALA A 663 19.37 32.40 0.88
N VAL A 664 19.59 31.07 0.85
CA VAL A 664 20.30 30.36 1.93
C VAL A 664 21.76 30.82 2.06
N LEU A 665 22.45 31.06 0.94
CA LEU A 665 23.80 31.61 0.92
C LEU A 665 23.86 33.01 1.56
N CYS A 666 22.94 33.91 1.20
CA CYS A 666 22.86 35.27 1.75
C CYS A 666 22.65 35.29 3.26
N LEU A 667 21.79 34.41 3.77
CA LEU A 667 21.53 34.31 5.21
C LEU A 667 22.73 33.73 5.97
N ALA A 668 23.38 32.71 5.41
CA ALA A 668 24.56 32.10 6.01
C ALA A 668 25.79 33.05 6.03
N ALA A 669 25.87 34.00 5.09
CA ALA A 669 26.94 35.00 5.00
C ALA A 669 26.79 36.19 5.97
N GLY A 670 25.63 36.34 6.61
CA GLY A 670 25.35 37.39 7.59
C GLY A 670 24.57 38.59 7.05
N ASP A 671 24.05 39.41 7.96
CA ASP A 671 23.01 40.41 7.67
C ASP A 671 23.43 41.50 6.69
N GLN A 672 24.68 41.98 6.79
CA GLN A 672 25.21 43.03 5.94
C GLN A 672 25.27 42.60 4.46
N LYS A 673 25.74 41.36 4.21
CA LYS A 673 25.83 40.81 2.85
C LYS A 673 24.43 40.55 2.30
N CYS A 674 23.53 40.02 3.11
CA CYS A 674 22.12 39.86 2.72
C CYS A 674 21.48 41.21 2.32
N ALA A 675 21.65 42.27 3.11
CA ALA A 675 21.11 43.59 2.79
C ALA A 675 21.69 44.16 1.49
N SER A 676 23.00 43.98 1.25
CA SER A 676 23.63 44.40 0.00
C SER A 676 23.08 43.66 -1.23
N THR A 677 22.77 42.36 -1.10
CA THR A 677 22.13 41.59 -2.18
C THR A 677 20.71 42.08 -2.43
N VAL A 678 19.93 42.39 -1.41
CA VAL A 678 18.57 42.93 -1.58
C VAL A 678 18.59 44.26 -2.34
N GLU A 679 19.51 45.18 -2.02
CA GLU A 679 19.64 46.44 -2.77
C GLU A 679 20.11 46.22 -4.22
N MET A 680 21.01 45.25 -4.46
CA MET A 680 21.37 44.84 -5.84
C MET A 680 20.14 44.35 -6.62
N LEU A 681 19.30 43.50 -6.01
CA LEU A 681 18.10 42.97 -6.65
C LEU A 681 17.06 44.06 -6.93
N LYS A 682 16.86 45.00 -6.01
CA LYS A 682 16.02 46.19 -6.22
C LYS A 682 16.51 47.03 -7.40
N GLY A 683 17.82 47.24 -7.49
CA GLY A 683 18.43 47.94 -8.62
C GLY A 683 18.12 47.30 -9.97
N ILE A 684 18.12 45.97 -10.05
CA ILE A 684 17.77 45.22 -11.28
C ILE A 684 16.30 45.39 -11.66
N LEU A 685 15.40 45.51 -10.67
CA LEU A 685 13.95 45.62 -10.91
C LEU A 685 13.52 47.03 -11.33
N ASN A 686 14.24 48.06 -10.86
CA ASN A 686 13.98 49.46 -11.21
C ASN A 686 14.61 49.89 -12.55
N ASP A 687 15.37 49.01 -13.20
CA ASP A 687 16.08 49.31 -14.45
C ASP A 687 15.12 49.14 -15.65
N ASP A 688 14.72 50.25 -16.29
CA ASP A 688 13.71 50.33 -17.38
C ASP A 688 14.12 49.64 -18.71
N SER A 689 15.23 48.89 -18.73
CA SER A 689 15.69 48.19 -19.92
C SER A 689 14.82 46.97 -20.22
N SER A 690 13.88 47.14 -21.16
CA SER A 690 12.96 46.11 -21.68
C SER A 690 13.62 44.83 -22.24
N THR A 691 14.96 44.78 -22.29
CA THR A 691 15.79 43.68 -22.79
C THR A 691 16.26 42.70 -21.70
N ASN A 692 15.96 42.91 -20.41
CA ASN A 692 16.46 42.09 -19.29
C ASN A 692 15.37 41.25 -18.56
N SER A 693 14.32 40.77 -19.26
CA SER A 693 13.19 40.03 -18.65
C SER A 693 13.61 38.82 -17.80
N ALA A 694 14.63 38.07 -18.22
CA ALA A 694 15.15 36.92 -17.47
C ALA A 694 15.85 37.33 -16.15
N LYS A 695 16.53 38.47 -16.13
CA LYS A 695 17.16 38.98 -14.90
C LYS A 695 16.11 39.49 -13.91
N GLN A 696 15.08 40.18 -14.41
CA GLN A 696 13.95 40.63 -13.60
C GLN A 696 13.19 39.45 -12.98
N HIS A 697 12.92 38.41 -13.77
CA HIS A 697 12.29 37.18 -13.28
C HIS A 697 13.12 36.53 -12.16
N MET A 698 14.42 36.34 -12.37
CA MET A 698 15.31 35.76 -11.35
C MET A 698 15.36 36.66 -10.09
N ALA A 699 15.48 37.98 -10.27
CA ALA A 699 15.54 38.92 -9.16
C ALA A 699 14.31 38.85 -8.26
N LEU A 700 13.10 38.75 -8.84
CA LEU A 700 11.86 38.54 -8.09
C LEU A 700 11.86 37.22 -7.31
N LEU A 701 12.29 36.11 -7.92
CA LEU A 701 12.36 34.82 -7.24
C LEU A 701 13.35 34.84 -6.06
N CYS A 702 14.55 35.41 -6.25
CA CYS A 702 15.51 35.58 -5.15
C CYS A 702 14.97 36.48 -4.05
N LEU A 703 14.31 37.59 -4.41
CA LEU A 703 13.73 38.52 -3.45
C LEU A 703 12.66 37.83 -2.60
N GLY A 704 11.80 37.02 -3.24
CA GLY A 704 10.82 36.18 -2.56
C GLY A 704 11.48 35.20 -1.59
N GLU A 705 12.47 34.43 -2.05
CA GLU A 705 13.13 33.43 -1.20
C GLU A 705 13.91 34.03 -0.03
N ILE A 706 14.54 35.19 -0.22
CA ILE A 706 15.19 35.95 0.87
C ILE A 706 14.10 36.47 1.82
N GLY A 707 13.07 37.13 1.28
CA GLY A 707 11.98 37.72 2.05
C GLY A 707 11.16 36.71 2.84
N ARG A 708 11.10 35.45 2.40
CA ARG A 708 10.50 34.35 3.18
C ARG A 708 11.24 34.09 4.48
N ARG A 709 12.57 34.13 4.45
CA ARG A 709 13.45 33.64 5.52
C ARG A 709 13.96 34.76 6.41
N LYS A 710 13.81 36.02 6.00
CA LYS A 710 14.29 37.19 6.72
C LYS A 710 13.33 38.37 6.55
N ASP A 711 13.12 39.11 7.63
CA ASP A 711 12.35 40.34 7.59
C ASP A 711 13.05 41.42 6.73
N LEU A 712 12.36 41.86 5.69
CA LEU A 712 12.79 42.93 4.79
C LEU A 712 12.13 44.28 5.09
N SER A 713 11.43 44.44 6.22
CA SER A 713 10.73 45.67 6.63
C SER A 713 11.60 46.92 6.63
N ASN A 714 12.90 46.76 6.88
CA ASN A 714 13.92 47.82 6.87
C ASN A 714 14.25 48.35 5.47
N HIS A 715 13.92 47.61 4.41
CA HIS A 715 14.12 48.05 3.03
C HIS A 715 12.90 48.85 2.56
N VAL A 716 13.14 50.08 2.11
CA VAL A 716 12.08 51.01 1.71
C VAL A 716 11.36 50.51 0.44
N GLN A 717 10.02 50.48 0.50
CA GLN A 717 9.07 50.26 -0.62
C GLN A 717 9.25 48.96 -1.42
N ILE A 718 9.72 47.88 -0.80
CA ILE A 718 9.91 46.58 -1.47
C ILE A 718 8.58 45.99 -1.97
N GLU A 719 7.49 46.24 -1.23
CA GLU A 719 6.13 45.82 -1.54
C GLU A 719 5.58 46.52 -2.80
N ASN A 720 5.96 47.78 -3.03
CA ASN A 720 5.53 48.55 -4.20
C ASN A 720 6.25 48.07 -5.46
N ILE A 721 7.55 47.80 -5.39
CA ILE A 721 8.35 47.27 -6.52
C ILE A 721 7.75 45.95 -7.03
N ALA A 722 7.33 45.07 -6.10
CA ALA A 722 6.67 43.82 -6.46
C ALA A 722 5.29 44.05 -7.13
N ILE A 723 4.49 45.00 -6.62
CA ILE A 723 3.15 45.31 -7.18
C ILE A 723 3.22 46.04 -8.52
N GLU A 724 4.24 46.87 -8.77
CA GLU A 724 4.50 47.51 -10.06
C GLU A 724 4.82 46.47 -11.13
N SER A 725 5.55 45.42 -10.75
CA SER A 725 5.88 44.29 -11.62
C SER A 725 4.65 43.50 -12.11
N PHE A 726 3.47 43.66 -11.50
CA PHE A 726 2.22 43.04 -11.99
C PHE A 726 1.75 43.60 -13.33
N GLN A 727 2.22 44.80 -13.69
CA GLN A 727 1.90 45.46 -14.95
C GLN A 727 2.79 45.02 -16.11
N SER A 728 3.77 44.14 -15.86
CA SER A 728 4.67 43.61 -16.89
C SER A 728 3.89 42.94 -18.03
N PRO A 729 4.33 43.05 -19.30
CA PRO A 729 3.72 42.33 -20.41
C PRO A 729 3.97 40.81 -20.36
N PHE A 730 4.92 40.35 -19.52
CA PHE A 730 5.29 38.94 -19.42
C PHE A 730 4.61 38.26 -18.22
N GLU A 731 3.80 37.22 -18.47
CA GLU A 731 3.13 36.43 -17.41
C GLU A 731 4.10 35.77 -16.41
N GLU A 732 5.31 35.44 -16.85
CA GLU A 732 6.35 34.88 -15.96
C GLU A 732 6.80 35.89 -14.90
N ILE A 733 6.87 37.18 -15.26
CA ILE A 733 7.22 38.24 -14.31
C ILE A 733 6.04 38.51 -13.37
N LYS A 734 4.80 38.52 -13.88
CA LYS A 734 3.60 38.69 -13.02
C LYS A 734 3.48 37.59 -11.96
N SER A 735 3.66 36.34 -12.38
CA SER A 735 3.61 35.19 -11.47
C SER A 735 4.77 35.19 -10.47
N ALA A 736 6.00 35.51 -10.90
CA ALA A 736 7.15 35.66 -10.00
C ALA A 736 7.01 36.83 -9.04
N ALA A 737 6.38 37.93 -9.45
CA ALA A 737 6.10 39.07 -8.58
C ALA A 737 5.06 38.71 -7.51
N SER A 738 4.00 38.00 -7.87
CA SER A 738 3.02 37.48 -6.92
C SER A 738 3.66 36.50 -5.93
N TYR A 739 4.52 35.61 -6.43
CA TYR A 739 5.32 34.71 -5.61
C TYR A 739 6.22 35.47 -4.63
N ALA A 740 6.91 36.50 -5.11
CA ALA A 740 7.81 37.32 -4.32
C ALA A 740 7.05 38.06 -3.21
N LEU A 741 5.95 38.74 -3.55
CA LEU A 741 5.13 39.48 -2.59
C LEU A 741 4.58 38.58 -1.48
N GLY A 742 4.05 37.41 -1.85
CA GLY A 742 3.55 36.43 -0.88
C GLY A 742 4.66 35.91 0.05
N ASN A 743 5.82 35.58 -0.49
CA ASN A 743 6.95 35.10 0.32
C ASN A 743 7.59 36.21 1.17
N ILE A 744 7.69 37.45 0.69
CA ILE A 744 8.13 38.60 1.51
C ILE A 744 7.19 38.79 2.70
N ALA A 745 5.88 38.60 2.50
CA ALA A 745 4.92 38.71 3.58
C ALA A 745 5.08 37.61 4.65
N VAL A 746 5.58 36.43 4.29
CA VAL A 746 5.92 35.37 5.26
C VAL A 746 7.03 35.82 6.22
N GLY A 747 8.04 36.56 5.75
CA GLY A 747 9.11 37.06 6.63
C GLY A 747 8.69 38.13 7.63
N ASN A 748 7.60 38.86 7.38
CA ASN A 748 6.97 39.75 8.35
C ASN A 748 5.47 39.90 8.08
N LEU A 749 4.70 39.00 8.68
CA LEU A 749 3.25 38.98 8.55
C LEU A 749 2.60 40.26 9.06
N SER A 750 3.12 40.86 10.13
CA SER A 750 2.49 42.02 10.78
C SER A 750 2.43 43.26 9.88
N LYS A 751 3.44 43.47 9.04
CA LYS A 751 3.53 44.61 8.11
C LYS A 751 2.85 44.31 6.78
N TYR A 752 3.16 43.18 6.17
CA TYR A 752 2.83 42.93 4.76
C TYR A 752 1.50 42.21 4.55
N LEU A 753 1.02 41.40 5.50
CA LEU A 753 -0.28 40.74 5.36
C LEU A 753 -1.44 41.77 5.35
N PRO A 754 -1.52 42.75 6.27
CA PRO A 754 -2.54 43.80 6.18
C PRO A 754 -2.50 44.57 4.87
N PHE A 755 -1.30 44.83 4.34
CA PHE A 755 -1.11 45.47 3.04
C PHE A 755 -1.69 44.62 1.89
N ILE A 756 -1.39 43.31 1.84
CA ILE A 756 -1.95 42.43 0.81
C ILE A 756 -3.48 42.41 0.89
N LEU A 757 -4.05 42.32 2.10
CA LEU A 757 -5.50 42.30 2.30
C LEU A 757 -6.16 43.62 1.83
N ASP A 758 -5.59 44.77 2.21
CA ASP A 758 -6.08 46.09 1.77
C ASP A 758 -6.02 46.25 0.24
N GLN A 759 -4.95 45.78 -0.39
CA GLN A 759 -4.82 45.86 -1.85
C GLN A 759 -5.82 44.96 -2.58
N ILE A 760 -6.22 43.82 -2.00
CA ILE A 760 -7.24 42.93 -2.59
C ILE A 760 -8.60 43.63 -2.64
N ASP A 761 -8.98 44.34 -1.58
CA ASP A 761 -10.26 45.08 -1.50
C ASP A 761 -10.25 46.30 -2.45
N ASN A 762 -9.11 46.98 -2.59
CA ASN A 762 -9.03 48.25 -3.31
C ASN A 762 -8.66 48.13 -4.80
N GLN A 763 -8.06 47.03 -5.28
CA GLN A 763 -7.55 46.90 -6.66
C GLN A 763 -8.10 45.69 -7.44
N GLN A 764 -9.34 45.78 -7.93
CA GLN A 764 -10.01 44.72 -8.70
C GLN A 764 -9.18 44.17 -9.88
N LYS A 765 -8.46 45.02 -10.62
CA LYS A 765 -7.63 44.58 -11.78
C LYS A 765 -6.41 43.73 -11.39
N LYS A 766 -5.92 43.83 -10.15
CA LYS A 766 -4.77 43.07 -9.64
C LYS A 766 -5.18 41.93 -8.70
N GLN A 767 -6.48 41.79 -8.43
CA GLN A 767 -7.05 40.88 -7.44
C GLN A 767 -6.59 39.43 -7.62
N TYR A 768 -6.60 38.92 -8.85
CA TYR A 768 -6.17 37.55 -9.13
C TYR A 768 -4.73 37.26 -8.66
N LEU A 769 -3.77 38.14 -8.99
CA LEU A 769 -2.37 38.01 -8.57
C LEU A 769 -2.18 38.26 -7.07
N LEU A 770 -2.96 39.15 -6.46
CA LEU A 770 -2.92 39.38 -5.02
C LEU A 770 -3.46 38.18 -4.23
N LEU A 771 -4.52 37.53 -4.71
CA LEU A 771 -5.03 36.27 -4.14
C LEU A 771 -4.00 35.14 -4.28
N HIS A 772 -3.25 35.07 -5.38
CA HIS A 772 -2.13 34.15 -5.50
C HIS A 772 -0.99 34.45 -4.50
N SER A 773 -0.76 35.73 -4.18
CA SER A 773 0.22 36.15 -3.17
C SER A 773 -0.23 35.74 -1.77
N LEU A 774 -1.51 35.96 -1.45
CA LEU A 774 -2.13 35.50 -0.19
C LEU A 774 -2.12 33.97 -0.07
N LYS A 775 -2.38 33.27 -1.18
CA LYS A 775 -2.30 31.81 -1.25
C LYS A 775 -0.91 31.29 -0.89
N GLU A 776 0.14 31.96 -1.35
CA GLU A 776 1.52 31.57 -1.01
C GLU A 776 1.79 31.77 0.49
N VAL A 777 1.32 32.86 1.09
CA VAL A 777 1.38 33.08 2.55
C VAL A 777 0.73 31.91 3.29
N ILE A 778 -0.53 31.60 2.97
CA ILE A 778 -1.30 30.53 3.62
C ILE A 778 -0.61 29.17 3.41
N ALA A 779 -0.16 28.88 2.19
CA ALA A 779 0.45 27.60 1.85
C ALA A 779 1.74 27.36 2.64
N ARG A 780 2.58 28.37 2.82
CA ARG A 780 3.82 28.23 3.62
C ARG A 780 3.51 28.04 5.09
N GLN A 781 2.57 28.80 5.62
CA GLN A 781 2.17 28.69 7.03
C GLN A 781 1.48 27.35 7.34
N SER A 782 0.85 26.71 6.35
CA SER A 782 0.26 25.38 6.52
C SER A 782 1.29 24.23 6.62
N VAL A 783 2.53 24.44 6.17
CA VAL A 783 3.59 23.42 6.13
C VAL A 783 4.63 23.58 7.24
N ASP A 784 4.96 24.81 7.63
CA ASP A 784 5.95 25.09 8.67
C ASP A 784 5.32 25.04 10.08
N HIS A 785 5.76 24.11 10.95
CA HIS A 785 5.24 23.94 12.31
C HIS A 785 5.39 25.19 13.21
N THR A 786 6.39 26.04 12.93
CA THR A 786 6.58 27.34 13.61
C THR A 786 5.57 28.38 13.14
N GLY A 787 5.14 28.29 11.88
CA GLY A 787 4.21 29.20 11.22
C GLY A 787 2.78 29.15 11.74
N GLN A 788 2.34 27.99 12.23
CA GLN A 788 1.04 27.82 12.89
C GLN A 788 0.90 28.71 14.15
N SER A 789 2.01 29.15 14.75
CA SER A 789 1.99 30.03 15.94
C SER A 789 2.03 31.53 15.62
N GLU A 790 2.40 31.91 14.40
CA GLU A 790 2.59 33.32 14.01
C GLU A 790 1.34 33.96 13.37
N LEU A 791 0.46 33.15 12.77
CA LEU A 791 -0.85 33.60 12.31
C LEU A 791 -1.79 33.82 13.51
N GLN A 792 -1.84 35.06 14.00
CA GLN A 792 -2.80 35.44 15.04
C GLN A 792 -4.25 35.17 14.60
N ASP A 793 -5.09 34.75 15.55
CA ASP A 793 -6.53 34.52 15.34
C ASP A 793 -7.25 35.68 14.64
N SER A 794 -6.85 36.92 14.94
CA SER A 794 -7.40 38.15 14.34
C SER A 794 -7.15 38.24 12.83
N ASN A 795 -6.00 37.76 12.34
CA ASN A 795 -5.66 37.73 10.93
C ASN A 795 -6.44 36.63 10.21
N ILE A 796 -6.65 35.48 10.85
CA ILE A 796 -7.45 34.38 10.29
C ILE A 796 -8.88 34.86 10.07
N VAL A 797 -9.49 35.55 11.04
CA VAL A 797 -10.86 36.09 10.90
C VAL A 797 -10.96 37.06 9.71
N LYS A 798 -10.00 37.97 9.53
CA LYS A 798 -9.97 38.90 8.40
C LYS A 798 -9.79 38.20 7.06
N ILE A 799 -8.87 37.23 6.98
CA ILE A 799 -8.64 36.42 5.78
C ILE A 799 -9.92 35.65 5.42
N LEU A 800 -10.56 35.01 6.40
CA LEU A 800 -11.78 34.25 6.16
C LEU A 800 -12.92 35.15 5.68
N ALA A 801 -13.11 36.32 6.29
CA ALA A 801 -14.11 37.29 5.84
C ALA A 801 -13.90 37.69 4.37
N LEU A 802 -12.65 38.01 3.99
CA LEU A 802 -12.28 38.36 2.62
C LEU A 802 -12.49 37.18 1.65
N LEU A 803 -12.03 35.98 1.99
CA LEU A 803 -12.16 34.79 1.14
C LEU A 803 -13.63 34.40 0.95
N PHE A 804 -14.46 34.51 1.98
CA PHE A 804 -15.88 34.22 1.86
C PHE A 804 -16.62 35.25 1.00
N ASN A 805 -16.24 36.53 1.04
CA ASN A 805 -16.79 37.54 0.12
C ASN A 805 -16.49 37.20 -1.34
N HIS A 806 -15.35 36.53 -1.63
CA HIS A 806 -14.95 36.14 -2.98
C HIS A 806 -15.39 34.73 -3.41
N CYS A 807 -16.15 34.00 -2.59
CA CYS A 807 -16.74 32.72 -2.98
C CYS A 807 -17.78 32.85 -4.11
N GLU A 808 -18.39 34.03 -4.26
CA GLU A 808 -19.44 34.30 -5.26
C GLU A 808 -18.92 34.95 -6.55
N SER A 809 -17.59 35.10 -6.70
CA SER A 809 -17.00 35.72 -7.89
C SER A 809 -17.43 35.03 -9.19
N GLU A 810 -17.71 35.82 -10.23
CA GLU A 810 -18.09 35.32 -11.56
C GLU A 810 -16.94 34.53 -12.21
N GLU A 811 -15.69 34.92 -11.93
CA GLU A 811 -14.50 34.24 -12.45
C GLU A 811 -14.24 32.92 -11.71
N GLU A 812 -14.31 31.79 -12.42
CA GLU A 812 -13.98 30.46 -11.88
C GLU A 812 -12.53 30.38 -11.37
N GLY A 813 -11.60 31.06 -12.04
CA GLY A 813 -10.19 31.13 -11.62
C GLY A 813 -10.02 31.72 -10.22
N VAL A 814 -10.73 32.81 -9.92
CA VAL A 814 -10.74 33.43 -8.57
C VAL A 814 -11.31 32.47 -7.54
N ARG A 815 -12.44 31.83 -7.85
CA ARG A 815 -13.09 30.85 -6.95
C ARG A 815 -12.18 29.66 -6.64
N ASN A 816 -11.41 29.17 -7.61
CA ASN A 816 -10.46 28.08 -7.39
C ASN A 816 -9.31 28.49 -6.46
N VAL A 817 -8.76 29.70 -6.61
CA VAL A 817 -7.71 30.22 -5.71
C VAL A 817 -8.27 30.39 -4.29
N VAL A 818 -9.48 30.92 -4.16
CA VAL A 818 -10.19 31.05 -2.86
C VAL A 818 -10.42 29.69 -2.22
N ALA A 819 -10.90 28.71 -2.98
CA ALA A 819 -11.09 27.34 -2.49
C ALA A 819 -9.77 26.71 -2.02
N GLU A 820 -8.68 26.88 -2.77
CA GLU A 820 -7.35 26.40 -2.37
C GLU A 820 -6.87 27.07 -1.08
N CYS A 821 -7.10 28.37 -0.91
CA CYS A 821 -6.78 29.10 0.33
C CYS A 821 -7.58 28.56 1.52
N LEU A 822 -8.91 28.43 1.38
CA LEU A 822 -9.77 27.89 2.44
C LEU A 822 -9.37 26.46 2.82
N GLY A 823 -9.13 25.59 1.84
CA GLY A 823 -8.68 24.21 2.09
C GLY A 823 -7.36 24.14 2.86
N LYS A 824 -6.39 25.02 2.55
CA LYS A 824 -5.11 25.08 3.26
C LYS A 824 -5.23 25.70 4.65
N ILE A 825 -6.11 26.67 4.87
CA ILE A 825 -6.40 27.18 6.23
C ILE A 825 -7.03 26.07 7.09
N ALA A 826 -7.80 25.15 6.50
CA ALA A 826 -8.39 24.04 7.24
C ALA A 826 -7.32 23.09 7.82
N LEU A 827 -6.14 23.03 7.19
CA LEU A 827 -4.99 22.28 7.72
C LEU A 827 -4.36 22.96 8.96
N ILE A 828 -4.56 24.28 9.13
CA ILE A 828 -4.04 25.07 10.25
C ILE A 828 -5.06 25.06 11.41
N GLU A 829 -6.29 25.49 11.15
CA GLU A 829 -7.37 25.66 12.14
C GLU A 829 -8.63 24.87 11.76
N PRO A 830 -8.61 23.53 11.83
CA PRO A 830 -9.72 22.69 11.39
C PRO A 830 -10.99 22.89 12.24
N ASN A 831 -10.83 23.16 13.55
CA ASN A 831 -11.95 23.33 14.49
C ASN A 831 -12.85 24.52 14.16
N LYS A 832 -12.29 25.60 13.60
CA LYS A 832 -13.05 26.81 13.24
C LYS A 832 -13.54 26.73 11.80
N LEU A 833 -12.68 26.26 10.89
CA LEU A 833 -12.97 26.36 9.46
C LEU A 833 -13.91 25.28 8.95
N ILE A 834 -13.79 24.02 9.40
CA ILE A 834 -14.68 22.95 8.94
C ILE A 834 -16.16 23.25 9.28
N PRO A 835 -16.51 23.68 10.50
CA PRO A 835 -17.88 24.12 10.80
C PRO A 835 -18.33 25.33 9.97
N ALA A 836 -17.45 26.31 9.74
CA ALA A 836 -17.78 27.49 8.92
C ALA A 836 -18.02 27.14 7.44
N LEU A 837 -17.29 26.16 6.91
CA LEU A 837 -17.52 25.60 5.58
C LEU A 837 -18.85 24.82 5.55
N LYS A 838 -19.14 24.03 6.59
CA LYS A 838 -20.40 23.27 6.73
C LYS A 838 -21.62 24.19 6.68
N GLU A 839 -21.62 25.30 7.41
CA GLU A 839 -22.74 26.26 7.38
C GLU A 839 -23.05 26.76 5.95
N ARG A 840 -21.99 26.96 5.15
CA ARG A 840 -22.09 27.47 3.78
C ARG A 840 -22.52 26.43 2.75
N THR A 841 -22.60 25.14 3.10
CA THR A 841 -23.20 24.13 2.22
C THR A 841 -24.69 24.37 1.99
N CYS A 842 -25.35 25.15 2.85
CA CYS A 842 -26.75 25.55 2.73
C CYS A 842 -26.94 26.97 2.17
N SER A 843 -25.88 27.63 1.68
CA SER A 843 -25.98 28.98 1.09
C SER A 843 -26.91 29.01 -0.13
N PRO A 844 -27.70 30.07 -0.34
CA PRO A 844 -28.53 30.20 -1.54
C PRO A 844 -27.69 30.27 -2.83
N ALA A 845 -26.47 30.81 -2.77
CA ALA A 845 -25.59 30.95 -3.91
C ALA A 845 -24.90 29.63 -4.28
N ALA A 846 -25.17 29.13 -5.50
CA ALA A 846 -24.55 27.90 -6.01
C ALA A 846 -23.02 28.00 -6.10
N ASN A 847 -22.50 29.17 -6.47
CA ASN A 847 -21.05 29.43 -6.54
C ASN A 847 -20.37 29.21 -5.18
N THR A 848 -20.98 29.68 -4.09
CA THR A 848 -20.48 29.47 -2.72
C THR A 848 -20.46 28.00 -2.35
N ARG A 849 -21.55 27.26 -2.62
CA ARG A 849 -21.62 25.81 -2.34
C ARG A 849 -20.55 25.02 -3.12
N ALA A 850 -20.32 25.38 -4.39
CA ALA A 850 -19.29 24.74 -5.22
C ALA A 850 -17.87 25.05 -4.68
N THR A 851 -17.58 26.31 -4.35
CA THR A 851 -16.29 26.71 -3.78
C THR A 851 -15.99 26.00 -2.47
N VAL A 852 -17.00 25.81 -1.60
CA VAL A 852 -16.86 25.05 -0.34
C VAL A 852 -16.50 23.59 -0.61
N ALA A 853 -17.17 22.92 -1.55
CA ALA A 853 -16.85 21.54 -1.90
C ALA A 853 -15.42 21.40 -2.48
N ILE A 854 -14.96 22.35 -3.29
CA ILE A 854 -13.57 22.41 -3.78
C ILE A 854 -12.59 22.72 -2.63
N ALA A 855 -12.97 23.53 -1.65
CA ALA A 855 -12.09 23.80 -0.50
C ALA A 855 -11.80 22.53 0.28
N ILE A 856 -12.80 21.66 0.46
CA ILE A 856 -12.63 20.35 1.10
C ILE A 856 -11.65 19.49 0.30
N LYS A 857 -11.72 19.49 -1.05
CA LYS A 857 -10.75 18.81 -1.91
C LYS A 857 -9.30 19.19 -1.54
N TYR A 858 -9.01 20.47 -1.34
CA TYR A 858 -7.67 20.96 -1.00
C TYR A 858 -7.27 20.73 0.47
N SER A 859 -8.22 20.38 1.34
CA SER A 859 -7.95 19.99 2.73
C SER A 859 -7.58 18.50 2.89
N ILE A 860 -7.86 17.67 1.88
CA ILE A 860 -7.55 16.23 1.89
C ILE A 860 -6.14 15.99 1.36
N VAL A 861 -5.17 16.06 2.26
CA VAL A 861 -3.75 15.75 2.00
C VAL A 861 -3.42 14.30 2.35
N GLU A 862 -2.42 13.69 1.70
CA GLU A 862 -1.99 12.30 1.94
C GLU A 862 -1.52 12.07 3.39
N ARG A 863 -0.87 13.07 4.01
CA ARG A 863 -0.34 12.95 5.38
C ARG A 863 -1.49 12.91 6.41
N PRO A 864 -1.46 11.99 7.39
CA PRO A 864 -2.43 11.98 8.48
C PRO A 864 -2.26 13.23 9.35
N GLY A 865 -3.37 13.86 9.75
CA GLY A 865 -3.35 15.11 10.51
C GLY A 865 -4.59 15.28 11.40
N LYS A 866 -4.55 16.27 12.29
CA LYS A 866 -5.65 16.57 13.23
C LYS A 866 -7.00 16.82 12.54
N ILE A 867 -6.95 17.33 11.31
CA ILE A 867 -8.14 17.55 10.47
C ILE A 867 -8.92 16.25 10.22
N ASP A 868 -8.27 15.09 10.19
CA ASP A 868 -8.91 13.84 9.79
C ASP A 868 -9.99 13.38 10.76
N ALA A 869 -9.79 13.58 12.06
CA ALA A 869 -10.78 13.24 13.08
C ALA A 869 -12.06 14.07 12.94
N ILE A 870 -11.91 15.38 12.69
CA ILE A 870 -13.04 16.31 12.52
C ILE A 870 -13.71 16.07 11.16
N MET A 871 -12.89 15.87 10.12
CA MET A 871 -13.37 15.60 8.77
C MET A 871 -14.14 14.29 8.72
N TYR A 872 -13.74 13.25 9.43
CA TYR A 872 -14.45 11.97 9.45
C TYR A 872 -15.93 12.11 9.86
N SER A 873 -16.22 12.93 10.87
CA SER A 873 -17.60 13.19 11.30
C SER A 873 -18.41 14.05 10.32
N GLU A 874 -17.74 14.87 9.50
CA GLU A 874 -18.38 15.95 8.73
C GLU A 874 -18.33 15.76 7.20
N ILE A 875 -17.47 14.85 6.70
CA ILE A 875 -17.20 14.64 5.28
C ILE A 875 -18.47 14.28 4.51
N SER A 876 -19.39 13.55 5.14
CA SER A 876 -20.70 13.22 4.55
C SER A 876 -21.45 14.48 4.13
N THR A 877 -21.50 15.52 4.97
CA THR A 877 -22.21 16.78 4.66
C THR A 877 -21.71 17.42 3.36
N PHE A 878 -20.41 17.36 3.10
CA PHE A 878 -19.81 17.94 1.89
C PHE A 878 -19.98 17.05 0.66
N LEU A 879 -19.79 15.73 0.79
CA LEU A 879 -19.92 14.80 -0.33
C LEU A 879 -21.38 14.63 -0.79
N MET A 880 -22.34 14.83 0.12
CA MET A 880 -23.77 14.76 -0.19
C MET A 880 -24.28 15.94 -1.04
N LEU A 881 -23.45 16.97 -1.26
CA LEU A 881 -23.67 17.99 -2.29
C LEU A 881 -23.72 17.41 -3.72
N ILE A 882 -23.38 16.13 -3.91
CA ILE A 882 -23.68 15.40 -5.15
C ILE A 882 -25.19 15.35 -5.47
N LYS A 883 -26.07 15.59 -4.49
CA LYS A 883 -27.53 15.71 -4.66
C LYS A 883 -28.00 17.14 -5.02
N ASP A 884 -27.09 18.12 -5.13
CA ASP A 884 -27.46 19.52 -5.36
C ASP A 884 -28.16 19.74 -6.71
N SER A 885 -29.08 20.70 -6.74
CA SER A 885 -29.73 21.17 -7.97
C SER A 885 -28.74 21.67 -9.02
N ASP A 886 -27.67 22.37 -8.61
CA ASP A 886 -26.70 22.97 -9.51
C ASP A 886 -25.62 21.97 -9.95
N ARG A 887 -25.33 21.97 -11.26
CA ARG A 887 -24.37 21.03 -11.86
C ARG A 887 -22.92 21.26 -11.44
N HIS A 888 -22.52 22.51 -11.17
CA HIS A 888 -21.16 22.84 -10.78
C HIS A 888 -20.89 22.40 -9.35
N VAL A 889 -21.90 22.51 -8.47
CA VAL A 889 -21.85 21.99 -7.09
C VAL A 889 -21.70 20.47 -7.10
N ARG A 890 -22.50 19.76 -7.92
CA ARG A 890 -22.36 18.30 -8.09
C ARG A 890 -20.98 17.91 -8.60
N ARG A 891 -20.44 18.62 -9.59
CA ARG A 891 -19.09 18.39 -10.11
C ARG A 891 -18.03 18.59 -9.03
N ALA A 892 -18.13 19.65 -8.25
CA ALA A 892 -17.21 19.91 -7.13
C ALA A 892 -17.23 18.77 -6.10
N ALA A 893 -18.42 18.26 -5.75
CA ALA A 893 -18.56 17.12 -4.84
C ALA A 893 -17.91 15.84 -5.40
N VAL A 894 -18.08 15.55 -6.70
CA VAL A 894 -17.43 14.42 -7.37
C VAL A 894 -15.91 14.55 -7.36
N LEU A 895 -15.36 15.74 -7.62
CA LEU A 895 -13.92 15.98 -7.56
C LEU A 895 -13.35 15.84 -6.14
N ALA A 896 -14.11 16.28 -5.13
CA ALA A 896 -13.75 16.07 -3.72
C ALA A 896 -13.78 14.58 -3.36
N LEU A 897 -14.81 13.84 -3.80
CA LEU A 897 -14.92 12.39 -3.61
C LEU A 897 -13.74 11.65 -4.26
N SER A 898 -13.38 11.98 -5.49
CA SER A 898 -12.23 11.39 -6.20
C SER A 898 -10.92 11.67 -5.44
N THR A 899 -10.73 12.88 -4.92
CA THR A 899 -9.54 13.23 -4.13
C THR A 899 -9.50 12.49 -2.79
N ALA A 900 -10.65 12.33 -2.13
CA ALA A 900 -10.78 11.50 -0.93
C ALA A 900 -10.45 10.03 -1.23
N ALA A 901 -10.97 9.48 -2.33
CA ALA A 901 -10.71 8.11 -2.77
C ALA A 901 -9.23 7.88 -3.13
N HIS A 902 -8.53 8.90 -3.64
CA HIS A 902 -7.11 8.79 -3.97
C HIS A 902 -6.21 8.90 -2.73
N ASN A 903 -6.39 9.94 -1.92
CA ASN A 903 -5.45 10.28 -0.85
C ASN A 903 -5.81 9.63 0.49
N LYS A 904 -7.11 9.48 0.81
CA LYS A 904 -7.61 8.98 2.10
C LYS A 904 -8.88 8.13 1.95
N PRO A 905 -8.79 6.92 1.35
CA PRO A 905 -9.93 6.03 1.12
C PRO A 905 -10.77 5.77 2.38
N ASN A 906 -10.11 5.60 3.53
CA ASN A 906 -10.74 5.26 4.79
C ASN A 906 -11.72 6.33 5.30
N LEU A 907 -11.60 7.59 4.88
CA LEU A 907 -12.55 8.65 5.22
C LEU A 907 -13.93 8.43 4.57
N ILE A 908 -13.98 7.75 3.42
CA ILE A 908 -15.20 7.61 2.62
C ILE A 908 -15.74 6.18 2.53
N LYS A 909 -14.94 5.15 2.86
CA LYS A 909 -15.36 3.74 2.71
C LYS A 909 -16.72 3.43 3.32
N GLY A 910 -17.00 3.93 4.53
CA GLY A 910 -18.30 3.74 5.20
C GLY A 910 -19.48 4.46 4.53
N LEU A 911 -19.21 5.49 3.72
CA LEU A 911 -20.21 6.30 3.01
C LEU A 911 -20.45 5.83 1.57
N LEU A 912 -19.54 5.03 0.99
CA LEU A 912 -19.65 4.55 -0.38
C LEU A 912 -20.96 3.82 -0.70
N PRO A 913 -21.57 3.00 0.19
CA PRO A 913 -22.85 2.37 -0.10
C PRO A 913 -23.98 3.38 -0.43
N GLU A 914 -23.97 4.57 0.19
CA GLU A 914 -24.94 5.63 -0.10
C GLU A 914 -24.50 6.52 -1.28
N LEU A 915 -23.20 6.78 -1.42
CA LEU A 915 -22.65 7.68 -2.44
C LEU A 915 -22.58 7.04 -3.84
N LEU A 916 -22.32 5.74 -3.95
CA LEU A 916 -22.16 5.04 -5.24
C LEU A 916 -23.39 5.17 -6.15
N PRO A 917 -24.64 4.94 -5.68
CA PRO A 917 -25.82 5.17 -6.50
C PRO A 917 -25.93 6.61 -7.03
N LEU A 918 -25.57 7.60 -6.22
CA LEU A 918 -25.63 9.02 -6.59
C LEU A 918 -24.54 9.39 -7.60
N LEU A 919 -23.35 8.81 -7.45
CA LEU A 919 -22.24 8.95 -8.38
C LEU A 919 -22.61 8.33 -9.73
N TYR A 920 -23.20 7.14 -9.72
CA TYR A 920 -23.65 6.48 -10.95
C TYR A 920 -24.75 7.26 -11.66
N ASP A 921 -25.68 7.90 -10.95
CA ASP A 921 -26.64 8.83 -11.56
C ASP A 921 -25.95 10.01 -12.29
N GLN A 922 -24.80 10.47 -11.81
CA GLN A 922 -24.05 11.54 -12.49
C GLN A 922 -23.34 11.05 -13.77
N THR A 923 -23.30 9.74 -14.05
CA THR A 923 -22.76 9.18 -15.29
C THR A 923 -23.79 9.14 -16.43
N VAL A 924 -25.07 9.38 -16.13
CA VAL A 924 -26.17 9.27 -17.10
C VAL A 924 -26.30 10.56 -17.92
N VAL A 925 -26.56 10.40 -19.22
CA VAL A 925 -26.83 11.53 -20.14
C VAL A 925 -28.19 12.14 -19.81
N LYS A 926 -28.18 13.37 -19.26
CA LYS A 926 -29.39 14.14 -18.92
C LYS A 926 -29.79 15.05 -20.07
N GLN A 927 -30.89 14.72 -20.75
CA GLN A 927 -31.34 15.44 -21.95
C GLN A 927 -31.68 16.90 -21.66
N GLU A 928 -32.09 17.24 -20.42
CA GLU A 928 -32.35 18.64 -20.03
C GLU A 928 -31.09 19.53 -20.02
N LEU A 929 -29.88 18.97 -20.06
CA LEU A 929 -28.61 19.70 -20.10
C LEU A 929 -28.04 19.84 -21.52
N ILE A 930 -28.73 19.30 -22.53
CA ILE A 930 -28.30 19.34 -23.93
C ILE A 930 -29.13 20.36 -24.67
N ARG A 931 -28.47 21.37 -25.25
CA ARG A 931 -29.11 22.39 -26.09
C ARG A 931 -28.47 22.42 -27.47
N THR A 932 -29.26 22.71 -28.50
CA THR A 932 -28.76 22.90 -29.86
C THR A 932 -28.78 24.38 -30.20
N VAL A 933 -27.62 24.92 -30.57
CA VAL A 933 -27.46 26.29 -31.05
C VAL A 933 -27.44 26.26 -32.57
N ASP A 934 -28.45 26.85 -33.20
CA ASP A 934 -28.53 26.95 -34.66
C ASP A 934 -27.63 28.11 -35.15
N LEU A 935 -26.65 27.78 -35.99
CA LEU A 935 -25.70 28.71 -36.61
C LEU A 935 -25.96 28.77 -38.13
N GLY A 936 -27.24 28.85 -38.54
CA GLY A 936 -27.65 28.83 -39.94
C GLY A 936 -27.67 27.40 -40.51
N PRO A 937 -26.83 27.04 -41.50
CA PRO A 937 -26.77 25.68 -42.04
C PRO A 937 -26.11 24.66 -41.07
N PHE A 938 -25.46 25.13 -40.00
CA PHE A 938 -24.83 24.30 -39.00
C PHE A 938 -25.62 24.29 -37.68
N LYS A 939 -25.72 23.12 -37.05
CA LYS A 939 -26.28 22.96 -35.71
C LYS A 939 -25.15 22.57 -34.76
N HIS A 940 -24.95 23.34 -33.70
CA HIS A 940 -23.95 23.04 -32.67
C HIS A 940 -24.64 22.54 -31.41
N VAL A 941 -24.42 21.28 -31.06
CA VAL A 941 -24.96 20.67 -29.84
C VAL A 941 -24.03 20.99 -28.68
N VAL A 942 -24.53 21.70 -27.68
CA VAL A 942 -23.83 22.03 -26.43
C VAL A 942 -24.40 21.14 -25.34
N ASP A 943 -23.57 20.23 -24.84
CA ASP A 943 -23.88 19.36 -23.70
C ASP A 943 -23.22 19.92 -22.45
N ASP A 944 -24.00 20.63 -21.65
CA ASP A 944 -23.52 21.23 -20.42
C ASP A 944 -23.28 20.21 -19.29
N GLY A 945 -23.77 18.97 -19.44
CA GLY A 945 -23.58 17.87 -18.48
C GLY A 945 -22.29 17.09 -18.70
N LEU A 946 -21.60 17.29 -19.83
CA LEU A 946 -20.44 16.50 -20.26
C LEU A 946 -19.31 16.46 -19.22
N GLU A 947 -18.90 17.62 -18.70
CA GLU A 947 -17.81 17.74 -17.72
C GLU A 947 -18.11 17.03 -16.40
N LEU A 948 -19.38 17.00 -15.99
CA LEU A 948 -19.81 16.27 -14.80
C LEU A 948 -19.76 14.75 -15.04
N ARG A 949 -20.24 14.28 -16.19
CA ARG A 949 -20.18 12.85 -16.54
C ARG A 949 -18.75 12.35 -16.61
N LYS A 950 -17.87 13.12 -17.26
CA LYS A 950 -16.43 12.82 -17.33
C LYS A 950 -15.82 12.69 -15.92
N ALA A 951 -16.04 13.68 -15.06
CA ALA A 951 -15.55 13.65 -13.68
C ALA A 951 -16.11 12.45 -12.89
N ALA A 952 -17.37 12.06 -13.13
CA ALA A 952 -17.97 10.90 -12.48
C ALA A 952 -17.28 9.58 -12.89
N PHE A 953 -17.00 9.38 -14.18
CA PHE A 953 -16.24 8.21 -14.63
C PHE A 953 -14.80 8.21 -14.12
N GLU A 954 -14.10 9.34 -14.14
CA GLU A 954 -12.75 9.46 -13.55
C GLU A 954 -12.75 9.18 -12.03
N CYS A 955 -13.82 9.56 -11.32
CA CYS A 955 -14.00 9.21 -9.92
C CYS A 955 -14.18 7.69 -9.73
N VAL A 956 -14.95 7.02 -10.59
CA VAL A 956 -15.08 5.55 -10.54
C VAL A 956 -13.75 4.88 -10.86
N ASP A 957 -12.98 5.39 -11.83
CA ASP A 957 -11.64 4.90 -12.13
C ASP A 957 -10.72 4.94 -10.90
N THR A 958 -10.76 6.05 -10.15
CA THR A 958 -10.02 6.20 -8.89
C THR A 958 -10.50 5.22 -7.81
N LEU A 959 -11.81 5.01 -7.69
CA LEU A 959 -12.41 4.09 -6.72
C LEU A 959 -12.04 2.63 -7.00
N LEU A 960 -11.88 2.23 -8.26
CA LEU A 960 -11.42 0.89 -8.63
C LEU A 960 -9.96 0.62 -8.23
N ASP A 961 -9.16 1.67 -8.03
CA ASP A 961 -7.78 1.55 -7.56
C ASP A 961 -7.68 1.35 -6.05
N ASN A 962 -8.45 2.11 -5.26
CA ASN A 962 -8.26 2.17 -3.82
C ASN A 962 -9.42 1.66 -2.96
N CYS A 963 -10.60 1.45 -3.55
CA CYS A 963 -11.84 1.10 -2.85
C CYS A 963 -12.59 -0.10 -3.46
N LEU A 964 -11.91 -0.95 -4.24
CA LEU A 964 -12.54 -2.05 -4.96
C LEU A 964 -13.38 -2.98 -4.05
N ASP A 965 -12.98 -3.12 -2.78
CA ASP A 965 -13.69 -3.88 -1.74
C ASP A 965 -15.11 -3.40 -1.46
N GLN A 966 -15.41 -2.13 -1.74
CA GLN A 966 -16.73 -1.52 -1.53
C GLN A 966 -17.55 -1.41 -2.82
N LEU A 967 -16.96 -1.72 -3.97
CA LEU A 967 -17.62 -1.59 -5.27
C LEU A 967 -18.24 -2.93 -5.69
N ASN A 968 -19.39 -2.86 -6.36
CA ASN A 968 -19.97 -3.98 -7.07
C ASN A 968 -19.77 -3.77 -8.58
N PRO A 969 -18.72 -4.36 -9.20
CA PRO A 969 -18.41 -4.16 -10.60
C PRO A 969 -19.57 -4.53 -11.52
N SER A 970 -20.29 -5.60 -11.23
CA SER A 970 -21.39 -6.08 -12.08
C SER A 970 -22.53 -5.06 -12.19
N SER A 971 -22.89 -4.38 -11.09
CA SER A 971 -23.91 -3.33 -11.11
C SER A 971 -23.47 -2.04 -11.79
N PHE A 972 -22.16 -1.80 -11.87
CA PHE A 972 -21.62 -0.63 -12.54
C PHE A 972 -21.46 -0.85 -14.05
N ILE A 973 -20.99 -2.04 -14.46
CA ILE A 973 -20.73 -2.32 -15.88
C ILE A 973 -22.02 -2.17 -16.70
N VAL A 974 -23.14 -2.71 -16.20
CA VAL A 974 -24.46 -2.58 -16.82
C VAL A 974 -25.44 -1.96 -15.80
N PRO A 975 -26.03 -0.78 -16.09
CA PRO A 975 -26.05 -0.07 -17.38
C PRO A 975 -24.99 1.03 -17.57
N PHE A 976 -24.27 1.44 -16.52
CA PHE A 976 -23.57 2.73 -16.50
C PHE A 976 -22.32 2.77 -17.41
N LEU A 977 -21.40 1.81 -17.27
CA LEU A 977 -20.20 1.76 -18.13
C LEU A 977 -20.59 1.52 -19.59
N LEU A 978 -21.57 0.66 -19.83
CA LEU A 978 -22.09 0.39 -21.18
C LEU A 978 -22.60 1.67 -21.86
N SER A 979 -23.34 2.51 -21.11
CA SER A 979 -23.77 3.83 -21.59
C SER A 979 -22.58 4.74 -21.90
N GLY A 980 -21.56 4.78 -21.04
CA GLY A 980 -20.37 5.60 -21.22
C GLY A 980 -19.52 5.22 -22.45
N LEU A 981 -19.46 3.93 -22.80
CA LEU A 981 -18.80 3.46 -24.03
C LEU A 981 -19.51 3.96 -25.31
N GLY A 982 -20.79 4.32 -25.21
CA GLY A 982 -21.59 4.91 -26.29
C GLY A 982 -21.66 6.44 -26.28
N ASP A 983 -21.09 7.12 -25.28
CA ASP A 983 -21.22 8.57 -25.04
C ASP A 983 -20.22 9.40 -25.89
N HIS A 984 -20.03 10.68 -25.54
CA HIS A 984 -19.07 11.60 -26.14
C HIS A 984 -17.62 11.10 -25.99
N TYR A 985 -16.74 11.55 -26.90
CA TYR A 985 -15.36 11.06 -26.97
C TYR A 985 -14.60 11.24 -25.63
N ASP A 986 -14.82 12.35 -24.91
CA ASP A 986 -14.19 12.65 -23.61
C ASP A 986 -14.61 11.68 -22.50
N VAL A 987 -15.76 11.02 -22.65
CA VAL A 987 -16.29 10.02 -21.70
C VAL A 987 -15.88 8.61 -22.12
N LYS A 988 -15.84 8.32 -23.43
CA LYS A 988 -15.39 7.01 -23.95
C LYS A 988 -13.97 6.68 -23.51
N MET A 989 -13.07 7.66 -23.50
CA MET A 989 -11.66 7.46 -23.14
C MET A 989 -11.49 6.92 -21.70
N PRO A 990 -12.02 7.55 -20.63
CA PRO A 990 -11.98 6.98 -19.30
C PRO A 990 -12.78 5.66 -19.21
N CYS A 991 -13.86 5.48 -19.96
CA CYS A 991 -14.59 4.21 -19.99
C CYS A 991 -13.75 3.03 -20.54
N HIS A 992 -12.95 3.25 -21.59
CA HIS A 992 -12.02 2.22 -22.10
C HIS A 992 -10.95 1.87 -21.07
N LEU A 993 -10.43 2.87 -20.33
CA LEU A 993 -9.47 2.65 -19.26
C LEU A 993 -10.09 1.84 -18.11
N ILE A 994 -11.26 2.24 -17.64
CA ILE A 994 -12.03 1.53 -16.62
C ILE A 994 -12.30 0.09 -17.05
N LEU A 995 -12.71 -0.12 -18.30
CA LEU A 995 -12.96 -1.46 -18.83
C LEU A 995 -11.69 -2.32 -18.83
N SER A 996 -10.55 -1.74 -19.19
CA SER A 996 -9.24 -2.43 -19.16
C SER A 996 -8.86 -2.82 -17.73
N LYS A 997 -9.05 -1.92 -16.75
CA LYS A 997 -8.80 -2.22 -15.33
C LYS A 997 -9.75 -3.28 -14.78
N LEU A 998 -11.02 -3.23 -15.16
CA LEU A 998 -12.02 -4.23 -14.75
C LEU A 998 -11.72 -5.61 -15.33
N ALA A 999 -11.20 -5.67 -16.56
CA ALA A 999 -10.76 -6.92 -17.18
C ALA A 999 -9.64 -7.61 -16.38
N ASP A 1000 -8.72 -6.81 -15.82
CA ASP A 1000 -7.59 -7.30 -15.02
C ASP A 1000 -8.00 -7.62 -13.57
N LYS A 1001 -8.69 -6.69 -12.89
CA LYS A 1001 -9.05 -6.79 -11.47
C LYS A 1001 -10.28 -7.66 -11.20
N CYS A 1002 -11.24 -7.68 -12.11
CA CYS A 1002 -12.54 -8.35 -11.93
C CYS A 1002 -12.96 -9.15 -13.19
N PRO A 1003 -12.10 -10.06 -13.71
CA PRO A 1003 -12.31 -10.74 -14.98
C PRO A 1003 -13.66 -11.44 -15.05
N SER A 1004 -14.08 -12.08 -13.95
CA SER A 1004 -15.37 -12.79 -13.85
C SER A 1004 -16.58 -11.89 -14.08
N ALA A 1005 -16.59 -10.69 -13.50
CA ALA A 1005 -17.70 -9.75 -13.64
C ALA A 1005 -17.82 -9.20 -15.07
N VAL A 1006 -16.68 -8.99 -15.75
CA VAL A 1006 -16.62 -8.54 -17.14
C VAL A 1006 -17.04 -9.65 -18.10
N LEU A 1007 -16.57 -10.89 -17.86
CA LEU A 1007 -16.94 -12.07 -18.66
C LEU A 1007 -18.45 -12.27 -18.73
N ALA A 1008 -19.16 -12.00 -17.63
CA ALA A 1008 -20.61 -12.14 -17.49
C ALA A 1008 -21.41 -11.34 -18.52
N VAL A 1009 -20.83 -10.22 -18.96
CA VAL A 1009 -21.51 -9.21 -19.78
C VAL A 1009 -20.73 -8.90 -21.06
N LEU A 1010 -19.70 -9.71 -21.38
CA LEU A 1010 -18.78 -9.49 -22.50
C LEU A 1010 -19.51 -9.27 -23.83
N ASP A 1011 -20.56 -10.04 -24.09
CA ASP A 1011 -21.39 -9.94 -25.29
C ASP A 1011 -22.04 -8.56 -25.49
N SER A 1012 -22.40 -7.88 -24.40
CA SER A 1012 -23.00 -6.53 -24.45
C SER A 1012 -21.97 -5.44 -24.74
N LEU A 1013 -20.71 -5.66 -24.38
CA LEU A 1013 -19.61 -4.70 -24.55
C LEU A 1013 -19.07 -4.66 -25.99
N VAL A 1014 -19.31 -5.71 -26.77
CA VAL A 1014 -18.80 -5.84 -28.15
C VAL A 1014 -19.33 -4.73 -29.06
N GLU A 1015 -20.63 -4.44 -29.04
CA GLU A 1015 -21.24 -3.51 -29.99
C GLU A 1015 -20.73 -2.06 -29.84
N PRO A 1016 -20.66 -1.46 -28.63
CA PRO A 1016 -20.08 -0.11 -28.45
C PRO A 1016 -18.61 -0.02 -28.88
N LEU A 1017 -17.82 -1.06 -28.59
CA LEU A 1017 -16.40 -1.12 -28.99
C LEU A 1017 -16.26 -1.24 -30.51
N GLU A 1018 -17.06 -2.10 -31.15
CA GLU A 1018 -17.08 -2.26 -32.60
C GLU A 1018 -17.48 -0.95 -33.31
N LYS A 1019 -18.52 -0.27 -32.83
CA LYS A 1019 -18.94 1.04 -33.35
C LYS A 1019 -17.80 2.07 -33.28
N THR A 1020 -17.00 2.02 -32.22
CA THR A 1020 -15.89 2.94 -32.01
C THR A 1020 -14.73 2.67 -32.97
N ILE A 1021 -14.34 1.40 -33.19
CA ILE A 1021 -13.22 1.06 -34.09
C ILE A 1021 -13.57 1.16 -35.58
N VAL A 1022 -14.86 1.05 -35.94
CA VAL A 1022 -15.34 1.16 -37.33
C VAL A 1022 -15.68 2.60 -37.71
N HIS A 1023 -15.79 3.52 -36.75
CA HIS A 1023 -16.15 4.92 -37.01
C HIS A 1023 -15.14 5.60 -37.95
N ARG A 1024 -15.66 6.22 -39.01
CA ARG A 1024 -14.89 7.03 -39.95
C ARG A 1024 -15.37 8.48 -39.93
N PRO A 1025 -14.47 9.46 -39.71
CA PRO A 1025 -14.80 10.87 -39.83
C PRO A 1025 -15.32 11.20 -41.24
N LYS A 1026 -16.03 12.33 -41.37
CA LYS A 1026 -16.49 12.82 -42.68
C LYS A 1026 -15.29 13.22 -43.56
N GLY A 1027 -15.47 13.22 -44.87
CA GLY A 1027 -14.39 13.51 -45.84
C GLY A 1027 -13.85 14.95 -45.77
N ASP A 1028 -14.59 15.86 -45.15
CA ASP A 1028 -14.25 17.26 -44.88
C ASP A 1028 -13.77 17.51 -43.43
N ALA A 1029 -13.55 16.45 -42.64
CA ALA A 1029 -13.08 16.57 -41.26
C ALA A 1029 -11.69 17.21 -41.18
N VAL A 1030 -11.53 18.13 -40.24
CA VAL A 1030 -10.23 18.77 -39.97
C VAL A 1030 -9.26 17.75 -39.38
N LYS A 1031 -7.96 17.95 -39.62
CA LYS A 1031 -6.89 17.05 -39.13
C LYS A 1031 -7.02 16.69 -37.64
N GLN A 1032 -7.40 17.66 -36.81
CA GLN A 1032 -7.60 17.44 -35.37
C GLN A 1032 -8.71 16.43 -35.05
N GLU A 1033 -9.78 16.39 -35.84
CA GLU A 1033 -10.86 15.39 -35.69
C GLU A 1033 -10.41 14.00 -36.13
N ILE A 1034 -9.60 13.92 -37.18
CA ILE A 1034 -9.00 12.67 -37.65
C ILE A 1034 -8.05 12.11 -36.58
N ASP A 1035 -7.15 12.94 -36.05
CA ASP A 1035 -6.19 12.55 -35.01
C ASP A 1035 -6.91 12.11 -33.72
N ARG A 1036 -7.98 12.81 -33.31
CA ARG A 1036 -8.82 12.40 -32.17
C ARG A 1036 -9.49 11.05 -32.38
N ASN A 1037 -10.02 10.80 -33.57
CA ASN A 1037 -10.63 9.51 -33.90
C ASN A 1037 -9.57 8.38 -33.87
N GLU A 1038 -8.37 8.64 -34.35
CA GLU A 1038 -7.25 7.70 -34.32
C GLU A 1038 -6.84 7.32 -32.90
N ASP A 1039 -6.74 8.29 -32.00
CA ASP A 1039 -6.47 8.04 -30.57
C ASP A 1039 -7.60 7.26 -29.90
N MET A 1040 -8.86 7.56 -30.26
CA MET A 1040 -10.03 6.83 -29.76
C MET A 1040 -10.03 5.37 -30.22
N ILE A 1041 -9.69 5.09 -31.48
CA ILE A 1041 -9.53 3.72 -32.00
C ILE A 1041 -8.44 2.98 -31.21
N ARG A 1042 -7.26 3.60 -31.01
CA ARG A 1042 -6.17 2.98 -30.22
C ARG A 1042 -6.60 2.70 -28.78
N SER A 1043 -7.34 3.61 -28.15
CA SER A 1043 -7.90 3.44 -26.80
C SER A 1043 -8.89 2.27 -26.72
N ALA A 1044 -9.81 2.15 -27.68
CA ALA A 1044 -10.74 1.02 -27.76
C ALA A 1044 -10.01 -0.31 -28.00
N LEU A 1045 -8.97 -0.32 -28.85
CA LEU A 1045 -8.16 -1.51 -29.09
C LEU A 1045 -7.37 -1.96 -27.85
N ARG A 1046 -6.93 -1.03 -26.98
CA ARG A 1046 -6.34 -1.36 -25.67
C ARG A 1046 -7.33 -2.09 -24.77
N ALA A 1047 -8.56 -1.58 -24.69
CA ALA A 1047 -9.62 -2.24 -23.94
C ALA A 1047 -9.94 -3.64 -24.51
N ILE A 1048 -10.05 -3.77 -25.84
CA ILE A 1048 -10.25 -5.08 -26.50
C ILE A 1048 -9.07 -6.04 -26.22
N ALA A 1049 -7.83 -5.54 -26.24
CA ALA A 1049 -6.66 -6.34 -25.91
C ALA A 1049 -6.71 -6.84 -24.46
N ALA A 1050 -7.11 -6.00 -23.50
CA ALA A 1050 -7.31 -6.40 -22.11
C ALA A 1050 -8.41 -7.48 -21.98
N LEU A 1051 -9.54 -7.31 -22.67
CA LEU A 1051 -10.62 -8.30 -22.71
C LEU A 1051 -10.16 -9.65 -23.28
N SER A 1052 -9.29 -9.63 -24.30
CA SER A 1052 -8.78 -10.87 -24.92
C SER A 1052 -7.84 -11.67 -24.01
N ARG A 1053 -7.30 -11.06 -22.94
CA ARG A 1053 -6.47 -11.74 -21.95
C ARG A 1053 -7.29 -12.47 -20.89
N ILE A 1054 -8.60 -12.18 -20.79
CA ILE A 1054 -9.48 -12.85 -19.83
C ILE A 1054 -9.62 -14.32 -20.22
N SER A 1055 -9.27 -15.22 -19.29
CA SER A 1055 -9.46 -16.65 -19.50
C SER A 1055 -10.94 -16.96 -19.68
N GLY A 1056 -11.32 -17.34 -20.91
CA GLY A 1056 -12.70 -17.61 -21.30
C GLY A 1056 -13.36 -16.55 -22.18
N SER A 1057 -12.67 -15.47 -22.56
CA SER A 1057 -13.18 -14.54 -23.59
C SER A 1057 -13.53 -15.25 -24.91
N ASP A 1058 -12.84 -16.35 -25.21
CA ASP A 1058 -13.07 -17.19 -26.40
C ASP A 1058 -14.44 -17.92 -26.39
N TYR A 1059 -15.10 -18.02 -25.23
CA TYR A 1059 -16.44 -18.59 -25.11
C TYR A 1059 -17.51 -17.66 -25.72
N SER A 1060 -17.24 -16.35 -25.83
CA SER A 1060 -18.14 -15.39 -26.48
C SER A 1060 -18.00 -15.43 -28.01
N MET A 1061 -19.04 -15.90 -28.71
CA MET A 1061 -19.06 -15.89 -30.17
C MET A 1061 -19.04 -14.47 -30.75
N LYS A 1062 -19.68 -13.50 -30.08
CA LYS A 1062 -19.68 -12.09 -30.52
C LYS A 1062 -18.28 -11.48 -30.43
N PHE A 1063 -17.59 -11.69 -29.31
CA PHE A 1063 -16.24 -11.18 -29.11
C PHE A 1063 -15.24 -11.85 -30.06
N LYS A 1064 -15.37 -13.16 -30.29
CA LYS A 1064 -14.56 -13.88 -31.27
C LYS A 1064 -14.75 -13.36 -32.70
N ASN A 1065 -15.97 -13.03 -33.10
CA ASN A 1065 -16.25 -12.42 -34.39
C ASN A 1065 -15.64 -11.02 -34.53
N LEU A 1066 -15.69 -10.22 -33.46
CA LEU A 1066 -15.01 -8.92 -33.39
C LEU A 1066 -13.49 -9.08 -33.59
N MET A 1067 -12.88 -10.03 -32.88
CA MET A 1067 -11.44 -10.33 -33.00
C MET A 1067 -11.06 -10.77 -34.42
N ASN A 1068 -11.84 -11.65 -35.03
CA ASN A 1068 -11.63 -12.06 -36.42
C ASN A 1068 -11.69 -10.86 -37.38
N LYS A 1069 -12.65 -9.95 -37.18
CA LYS A 1069 -12.81 -8.73 -37.99
C LYS A 1069 -11.62 -7.77 -37.83
N ILE A 1070 -11.10 -7.62 -36.62
CA ILE A 1070 -9.88 -6.82 -36.34
C ILE A 1070 -8.68 -7.43 -37.06
N THR A 1071 -8.48 -8.75 -36.97
CA THR A 1071 -7.35 -9.42 -37.64
C THR A 1071 -7.47 -9.45 -39.16
N ALA A 1072 -8.69 -9.51 -39.70
CA ALA A 1072 -8.94 -9.53 -41.14
C ALA A 1072 -8.76 -8.14 -41.80
N THR A 1073 -8.81 -7.06 -41.00
CA THR A 1073 -8.67 -5.69 -41.49
C THR A 1073 -7.22 -5.22 -41.29
N PRO A 1074 -6.38 -5.06 -42.34
CA PRO A 1074 -4.94 -4.82 -42.19
C PRO A 1074 -4.60 -3.60 -41.31
N SER A 1075 -5.32 -2.50 -41.49
CA SER A 1075 -5.08 -1.26 -40.73
C SER A 1075 -5.44 -1.36 -39.25
N LEU A 1076 -6.44 -2.18 -38.89
CA LEU A 1076 -6.80 -2.43 -37.48
C LEU A 1076 -5.87 -3.47 -36.86
N ALA A 1077 -5.46 -4.49 -37.63
CA ALA A 1077 -4.53 -5.52 -37.18
C ALA A 1077 -3.16 -4.93 -36.82
N GLU A 1078 -2.64 -4.02 -37.64
CA GLU A 1078 -1.38 -3.30 -37.37
C GLU A 1078 -1.46 -2.50 -36.06
N LYS A 1079 -2.52 -1.69 -35.90
CA LYS A 1079 -2.75 -0.90 -34.67
C LYS A 1079 -2.94 -1.78 -33.44
N TYR A 1080 -3.68 -2.88 -33.56
CA TYR A 1080 -3.90 -3.83 -32.47
C TYR A 1080 -2.59 -4.50 -32.04
N ASN A 1081 -1.73 -4.89 -32.99
CA ASN A 1081 -0.43 -5.46 -32.67
C ASN A 1081 0.50 -4.45 -32.00
N SER A 1082 0.51 -3.20 -32.45
CA SER A 1082 1.26 -2.10 -31.81
C SER A 1082 0.81 -1.91 -30.37
N VAL A 1083 -0.50 -1.81 -30.14
CA VAL A 1083 -1.09 -1.67 -28.81
C VAL A 1083 -0.78 -2.85 -27.90
N ARG A 1084 -0.69 -4.07 -28.44
CA ARG A 1084 -0.37 -5.27 -27.65
C ARG A 1084 1.11 -5.34 -27.26
N SER A 1085 1.99 -4.69 -28.01
CA SER A 1085 3.43 -4.61 -27.71
C SER A 1085 3.80 -3.49 -26.74
N GLU A 1086 2.93 -2.50 -26.58
CA GLU A 1086 2.95 -1.50 -25.50
C GLU A 1086 2.54 -2.15 -24.17
#